data_AF-A0A7Y1XAF1-F1
#
_entry.id   AF-A0A7Y1XAF1-F1
#
_cell.length_a   1.000
_cell.length_b   1.000
_cell.length_c   1.000
_cell.angle_alpha   90.00
_cell.angle_beta   90.00
_cell.angle_gamma   90.00
#
_symmetry.space_group_name_H-M   'P 1'
#
loop_
_entity.id
_entity.type
_entity.pdbx_description
1 polymer ?
#
loop_
_entity_poly.entity_id
_entity_poly.type
_entity_poly.pdbx_seq_one_letter_code
_entity_poly.pdbx_strand_id
1 'polypeptide(L)'
;MSNGDFKDLVILAGLLARPIRVEEAAEALAVSPQEVLEQARTAEQQGMLTPEGAGYVSVGEAPDVDPPYLAYLAGRLAETLAARGGHGEAGRLFHRAGRQPEAVGSLVAAALSDDDEEAANLALDLDPDLVSIDRQDAGRVHLMLARHARNHGLSDIADDRAADAVRRLEGPELIDALGFAAAIASDLQESQRAETLTALGAGVATTLGRLDKAGSMLTLQGRELARLGFAEEADAAVANGIATLDVHGDRGQRFLGRMNTGWIAFDRGILHEAEVTFDSLADQAADLRQPVTQASQMAYHSRALAMIGRINEAMERAGQARAIAEEQNAHAMGFLVALGEVEGALTFQRAEEAASAVELATGIAREYLEPWLNRTSHYAAKVAILQGDRESALSSLAEARRLTPAGIDGWRVRNLIRVTELELIEGEWPQREAEDLTDEFLQARQYLAAAELLTIRAGREKDPELGLQAAALARQVGAPAHAALAIEAAGAWDDPAVAGPVGELMRRAAAAMPDEWSDGLRAVPAFAHALDSEVEEADPEALNDLLSEVLTSAGLSGDMVLSPAQRRARGLVRRKPRRRKTSWGTRITAVAAVAALGVAVVALVNNSQDENGGVVAAPVSTTSTSTTTTTTTLALEDTPLPTPELGLFGTYEFRGGGGLTGVSEGGVPEPAGRYWVQKPGGFFRADAVAAGRFLYLGSSTNDEVFLVDLNTGVAVETLDAGGRVLVHVAVGDLKPARGDQSVKTAIYVSEGGLVQGQSVEGASSWSQTIDGGVSAGPVVAGNLAVISTEGGRVYGFNSDGIEWMTPAEEEEPFAAISEEAAYAGGVLHVADARGDLHLIDAETGVFLCTRSFGQPPIGNPVVSDGTVYLQAVATLVYAPAGTCDGTPNQIVMDAGVNNAIAVNDGIVFSAESNRLFPFDPARFTTEIIGSGEQLGPWAPFITESDITTPPVIADGLVLIGTQQGMVHAIDLATGAEAWRFDAGIATDDIVSIDGAPLVIKNAVIVTTSGGHIIAIGTDDPQ
;
A
#
# COMPACT_ATOMS: atom_id res chain seq x y z
N MET A 1 22.92 18.89 62.17
CA MET A 1 22.69 19.73 60.98
C MET A 1 22.49 21.15 61.49
N SER A 2 23.48 22.02 61.33
CA SER A 2 23.35 23.43 61.69
C SER A 2 22.53 24.15 60.62
N ASN A 3 21.58 24.98 61.05
CA ASN A 3 20.85 25.90 60.19
C ASN A 3 21.82 26.76 59.34
N GLY A 4 21.63 26.75 58.02
CA GLY A 4 21.91 27.86 57.10
C GLY A 4 23.34 28.40 57.02
N ASP A 5 24.26 27.68 56.36
CA ASP A 5 25.51 28.28 55.87
C ASP A 5 25.27 28.89 54.48
N PHE A 6 25.74 30.12 54.23
CA PHE A 6 25.58 30.79 52.92
C PHE A 6 26.22 29.99 51.77
N LYS A 7 27.10 29.03 52.10
CA LYS A 7 27.68 28.07 51.16
C LYS A 7 26.65 27.20 50.46
N ASP A 8 25.55 26.81 51.11
CA ASP A 8 24.51 26.01 50.47
C ASP A 8 23.83 26.83 49.35
N LEU A 9 23.61 28.13 49.57
CA LEU A 9 23.11 29.05 48.56
C LEU A 9 24.11 29.22 47.40
N VAL A 10 25.42 29.32 47.69
CA VAL A 10 26.48 29.37 46.66
C VAL A 10 26.48 28.09 45.81
N ILE A 11 26.33 26.92 46.43
CA ILE A 11 26.25 25.63 45.74
C ILE A 11 25.00 25.57 44.86
N LEU A 12 23.83 25.92 45.38
CA LEU A 12 22.59 25.94 44.59
C LEU A 12 22.69 26.90 43.40
N ALA A 13 23.27 28.08 43.57
CA ALA A 13 23.50 29.02 42.46
C ALA A 13 24.47 28.46 41.41
N GLY A 14 25.47 27.68 41.82
CA GLY A 14 26.41 27.03 40.91
C GLY A 14 25.86 25.80 40.18
N LEU A 15 24.72 25.26 40.62
CA LEU A 15 24.05 24.13 39.96
C LEU A 15 23.23 24.53 38.72
N LEU A 16 22.91 25.83 38.58
CA LEU A 16 22.09 26.36 37.49
C LEU A 16 22.95 27.12 36.46
N ALA A 17 22.52 27.10 35.20
CA ALA A 17 23.11 27.91 34.13
C ALA A 17 22.57 29.36 34.11
N ARG A 18 21.71 29.71 35.06
CA ARG A 18 21.03 31.01 35.20
C ARG A 18 21.02 31.46 36.67
N PRO A 19 20.74 32.75 36.94
CA PRO A 19 20.60 33.22 38.31
C PRO A 19 19.51 32.46 39.08
N ILE A 20 19.83 32.00 40.29
CA ILE A 20 18.85 31.37 41.17
C ILE A 20 17.97 32.45 41.81
N ARG A 21 16.64 32.27 41.73
CA ARG A 21 15.70 33.21 42.35
C ARG A 21 15.62 32.98 43.86
N VAL A 22 15.32 34.04 44.61
CA VAL A 22 15.24 33.99 46.08
C VAL A 22 14.21 32.96 46.54
N GLU A 23 13.07 32.90 45.85
CA GLU A 23 11.97 31.98 46.17
C GLU A 23 12.35 30.52 45.89
N GLU A 24 13.08 30.26 44.79
CA GLU A 24 13.60 28.92 44.44
C GLU A 24 14.60 28.45 45.51
N ALA A 25 15.54 29.31 45.88
CA ALA A 25 16.53 29.00 46.90
C ALA A 25 15.91 28.80 48.30
N ALA A 26 14.95 29.64 48.68
CA ALA A 26 14.28 29.58 49.98
C ALA A 26 13.57 28.23 50.17
N GLU A 27 12.86 27.79 49.14
CA GLU A 27 12.12 26.53 49.17
C GLU A 27 13.06 25.31 49.13
N ALA A 28 14.06 25.33 48.24
CA ALA A 28 15.08 24.28 48.15
C ALA A 28 15.83 24.09 49.48
N LEU A 29 16.14 25.17 50.19
CA LEU A 29 16.83 25.14 51.50
C LEU A 29 15.89 24.99 52.71
N ALA A 30 14.57 25.04 52.51
CA ALA A 30 13.56 25.11 53.58
C ALA A 30 13.80 26.25 54.59
N VAL A 31 14.11 27.43 54.09
CA VAL A 31 14.32 28.67 54.87
C VAL A 31 13.40 29.79 54.35
N SER A 32 13.32 30.91 55.06
CA SER A 32 12.55 32.06 54.60
C SER A 32 13.28 32.83 53.49
N PRO A 33 12.56 33.51 52.57
CA PRO A 33 13.17 34.42 51.60
C PRO A 33 14.07 35.50 52.23
N GLN A 34 13.73 35.96 53.44
CA GLN A 34 14.56 36.92 54.18
C GLN A 34 15.90 36.33 54.62
N GLU A 35 15.93 35.07 55.07
CA GLU A 35 17.17 34.37 55.42
C GLU A 35 18.06 34.16 54.19
N VAL A 36 17.48 33.83 53.02
CA VAL A 36 18.24 33.74 51.75
C VAL A 36 18.88 35.08 51.40
N LEU A 37 18.16 36.20 51.55
CA LEU A 37 18.72 37.55 51.29
C LEU A 37 19.82 37.94 52.28
N GLU A 38 19.80 37.41 53.50
CA GLU A 38 20.86 37.61 54.50
C GLU A 38 22.10 36.75 54.18
N GLN A 39 21.89 35.50 53.78
CA GLN A 39 22.93 34.60 53.29
C GLN A 39 23.60 35.15 52.02
N ALA A 40 22.81 35.63 51.06
CA ALA A 40 23.30 36.23 49.82
C ALA A 40 24.19 37.45 50.09
N ARG A 41 23.76 38.37 50.95
CA ARG A 41 24.59 39.52 51.38
C ARG A 41 25.91 39.09 51.99
N THR A 42 25.92 38.00 52.76
CA THR A 42 27.14 37.47 53.37
C THR A 42 28.07 36.87 52.31
N ALA A 43 27.53 36.09 51.37
CA ALA A 43 28.28 35.50 50.26
C ALA A 43 28.84 36.55 49.28
N GLU A 44 28.08 37.60 48.99
CA GLU A 44 28.50 38.75 48.18
C GLU A 44 29.69 39.48 48.81
N GLN A 45 29.65 39.73 50.13
CA GLN A 45 30.76 40.35 50.86
C GLN A 45 32.04 39.50 50.80
N GLN A 46 31.90 38.18 50.63
CA GLN A 46 33.01 37.25 50.45
C GLN A 46 33.37 37.02 48.97
N GLY A 47 32.68 37.66 48.04
CA GLY A 47 32.93 37.56 46.60
C GLY A 47 32.55 36.20 45.99
N MET A 48 31.65 35.44 46.63
CA MET A 48 31.22 34.11 46.17
C MET A 48 29.88 34.10 45.43
N LEU A 49 29.06 35.14 45.61
CA LEU A 49 27.85 35.38 44.84
C LEU A 49 27.88 36.79 44.26
N THR A 50 27.23 36.96 43.12
CA THR A 50 26.92 38.27 42.56
C THR A 50 25.43 38.34 42.18
N PRO A 51 24.75 39.46 42.44
CA PRO A 51 23.37 39.64 42.02
C PRO A 51 23.32 39.88 40.52
N GLU A 52 22.49 39.12 39.82
CA GLU A 52 22.28 39.25 38.38
C GLU A 52 20.79 39.14 38.07
N GLY A 53 20.23 40.20 37.50
CA GLY A 53 18.79 40.31 37.27
C GLY A 53 17.99 40.22 38.56
N ALA A 54 17.09 39.24 38.64
CA ALA A 54 16.21 38.99 39.79
C ALA A 54 16.74 37.89 40.75
N GLY A 55 17.98 37.43 40.55
CA GLY A 55 18.56 36.32 41.32
C GLY A 55 20.05 36.49 41.60
N TYR A 56 20.70 35.39 41.97
CA TYR A 56 22.13 35.35 42.29
C TYR A 56 22.86 34.30 41.47
N VAL A 57 24.11 34.59 41.10
CA VAL A 57 25.01 33.68 40.37
C VAL A 57 26.26 33.42 41.21
N SER A 58 26.75 32.18 41.17
CA SER A 58 28.01 31.79 41.81
C SER A 58 29.23 32.41 41.13
N VAL A 59 30.18 32.89 41.92
CA VAL A 59 31.43 33.50 41.44
C VAL A 59 32.61 32.64 41.90
N GLY A 60 33.33 32.05 40.95
CA GLY A 60 34.50 31.19 41.20
C GLY A 60 34.17 29.69 41.27
N GLU A 61 35.13 28.88 41.73
CA GLU A 61 34.91 27.44 41.94
C GLU A 61 33.95 27.22 43.11
N ALA A 62 32.98 26.31 42.92
CA ALA A 62 32.05 25.93 43.96
C ALA A 62 32.79 25.42 45.21
N PRO A 63 32.24 25.62 46.43
CA PRO A 63 32.82 25.05 47.64
C PRO A 63 33.09 23.55 47.48
N ASP A 64 34.24 23.08 47.96
CA ASP A 64 34.56 21.64 47.96
C ASP A 64 33.61 20.90 48.90
N VAL A 65 32.77 20.04 48.33
CA VAL A 65 31.60 19.44 49.00
C VAL A 65 31.56 17.95 48.71
N ASP A 66 31.22 17.16 49.73
CA ASP A 66 31.07 15.72 49.61
C ASP A 66 29.98 15.36 48.57
N PRO A 67 30.26 14.49 47.57
CA PRO A 67 29.33 14.17 46.49
C PRO A 67 27.90 13.78 46.92
N PRO A 68 27.67 13.02 48.01
CA PRO A 68 26.33 12.72 48.50
C PRO A 68 25.54 13.97 48.92
N TYR A 69 26.22 14.97 49.49
CA TYR A 69 25.58 16.21 49.91
C TYR A 69 25.25 17.12 48.72
N LEU A 70 26.13 17.16 47.72
CA LEU A 70 25.84 17.82 46.45
C LEU A 70 24.63 17.20 45.75
N ALA A 71 24.54 15.87 45.70
CA ALA A 71 23.40 15.14 45.16
C ALA A 71 22.10 15.46 45.92
N TYR A 72 22.16 15.57 47.25
CA TYR A 72 21.02 15.98 48.09
C TYR A 72 20.52 17.39 47.73
N LEU A 73 21.41 18.38 47.65
CA LEU A 73 21.05 19.76 47.29
C LEU A 73 20.52 19.84 45.85
N ALA A 74 21.12 19.11 44.90
CA ALA A 74 20.63 19.02 43.54
C ALA A 74 19.21 18.44 43.47
N GLY A 75 18.93 17.36 44.21
CA GLY A 75 17.59 16.76 44.26
C GLY A 75 16.52 17.69 44.85
N ARG A 76 16.87 18.45 45.89
CA ARG A 76 15.99 19.45 46.52
C ARG A 76 15.66 20.62 45.58
N LEU A 77 16.65 21.10 44.85
CA LEU A 77 16.46 22.13 43.85
C LEU A 77 15.63 21.61 42.68
N ALA A 78 15.88 20.38 42.24
CA ALA A 78 15.11 19.72 41.19
C ALA A 78 13.61 19.64 41.53
N GLU A 79 13.26 19.20 42.75
CA GLU A 79 11.87 19.16 43.24
C GLU A 79 11.22 20.55 43.20
N THR A 80 11.96 21.58 43.61
CA THR A 80 11.47 22.96 43.63
C THR A 80 11.21 23.50 42.23
N LEU A 81 12.07 23.17 41.26
CA LEU A 81 11.94 23.60 39.88
C LEU A 81 10.83 22.83 39.15
N ALA A 82 10.74 21.51 39.35
CA ALA A 82 9.67 20.68 38.79
C ALA A 82 8.29 21.19 39.24
N ALA A 83 8.13 21.54 40.52
CA ALA A 83 6.90 22.12 41.06
C ALA A 83 6.53 23.49 40.45
N ARG A 84 7.48 24.16 39.81
CA ARG A 84 7.31 25.47 39.14
C ARG A 84 7.26 25.37 37.61
N GLY A 85 7.21 24.16 37.05
CA GLY A 85 7.21 23.94 35.60
C GLY A 85 8.58 24.04 34.94
N GLY A 86 9.67 24.13 35.71
CA GLY A 86 11.05 24.11 35.19
C GLY A 86 11.54 22.70 34.91
N HIS A 87 10.79 21.95 34.10
CA HIS A 87 10.93 20.50 33.92
C HIS A 87 12.30 20.08 33.36
N GLY A 88 12.84 20.80 32.37
CA GLY A 88 14.13 20.44 31.75
C GLY A 88 15.32 20.62 32.69
N GLU A 89 15.39 21.76 33.40
CA GLU A 89 16.41 21.99 34.44
C GLU A 89 16.26 21.00 35.61
N ALA A 90 15.03 20.73 36.04
CA ALA A 90 14.76 19.77 37.10
C ALA A 90 15.22 18.36 36.72
N GLY A 91 14.94 17.90 35.50
CA GLY A 91 15.36 16.60 34.99
C GLY A 91 16.87 16.42 35.01
N ARG A 92 17.62 17.41 34.51
CA ARG A 92 19.09 17.41 34.55
C ARG A 92 19.64 17.37 36.00
N LEU A 93 19.00 18.07 36.93
CA LEU A 93 19.37 18.05 38.35
C LEU A 93 19.02 16.74 39.05
N PHE A 94 17.88 16.11 38.73
CA PHE A 94 17.54 14.77 39.23
C PHE A 94 18.54 13.73 38.72
N HIS A 95 18.95 13.80 37.45
CA HIS A 95 19.99 12.94 36.91
C HIS A 95 21.31 13.11 37.67
N ARG A 96 21.75 14.36 37.89
CA ARG A 96 22.94 14.68 38.69
C ARG A 96 22.81 14.21 40.15
N ALA A 97 21.60 14.17 40.69
CA ALA A 97 21.32 13.63 42.03
C ALA A 97 21.26 12.09 42.09
N GLY A 98 21.42 11.39 40.95
CA GLY A 98 21.29 9.93 40.88
C GLY A 98 19.85 9.42 40.97
N ARG A 99 18.85 10.30 40.81
CA ARG A 99 17.41 10.01 40.89
C ARG A 99 16.84 9.80 39.49
N GLN A 100 17.19 8.68 38.87
CA GLN A 100 16.88 8.44 37.46
C GLN A 100 15.38 8.44 37.11
N PRO A 101 14.48 7.76 37.85
CA PRO A 101 13.05 7.78 37.51
C PRO A 101 12.46 9.19 37.50
N GLU A 102 12.81 10.03 38.48
CA GLU A 102 12.37 11.42 38.54
C GLU A 102 13.02 12.29 37.47
N ALA A 103 14.25 11.96 37.07
CA ALA A 103 14.93 12.60 35.95
C ALA A 103 14.19 12.35 34.65
N VAL A 104 13.94 11.08 34.30
CA VAL A 104 13.26 10.70 33.06
C VAL A 104 11.86 11.33 33.00
N GLY A 105 11.07 11.22 34.07
CA GLY A 105 9.74 11.83 34.12
C GLY A 105 9.75 13.35 33.93
N SER A 106 10.72 14.06 34.53
CA SER A 106 10.83 15.51 34.36
C SER A 106 11.34 15.90 32.97
N LEU A 107 12.27 15.15 32.39
CA LEU A 107 12.78 15.39 31.04
C LEU A 107 11.69 15.16 29.98
N VAL A 108 10.88 14.11 30.15
CA VAL A 108 9.74 13.82 29.27
C VAL A 108 8.68 14.91 29.37
N ALA A 109 8.39 15.40 30.59
CA ALA A 109 7.48 16.53 30.76
C ALA A 109 7.99 17.78 30.01
N ALA A 110 9.29 18.08 30.09
CA ALA A 110 9.90 19.19 29.37
C ALA A 110 9.83 19.01 27.84
N ALA A 111 10.14 17.80 27.36
CA ALA A 111 10.03 17.45 25.95
C ALA A 111 8.61 17.72 25.43
N LEU A 112 7.59 17.24 26.13
CA LEU A 112 6.20 17.37 25.67
C LEU A 112 5.58 18.76 25.87
N SER A 113 5.98 19.50 26.92
CA SER A 113 5.42 20.83 27.20
C SER A 113 6.13 21.95 26.44
N ASP A 114 7.45 21.84 26.29
CA ASP A 114 8.32 22.91 25.83
C ASP A 114 8.96 22.60 24.46
N ASP A 115 8.66 21.43 23.86
CA ASP A 115 9.28 20.92 22.63
C ASP A 115 10.82 20.84 22.75
N ASP A 116 11.31 20.49 23.95
CA ASP A 116 12.74 20.44 24.30
C ASP A 116 13.38 19.13 23.79
N GLU A 117 13.97 19.19 22.59
CA GLU A 117 14.68 18.09 21.94
C GLU A 117 15.87 17.57 22.77
N GLU A 118 16.62 18.44 23.45
CA GLU A 118 17.75 18.02 24.29
C GLU A 118 17.26 17.22 25.50
N ALA A 119 16.15 17.63 26.11
CA ALA A 119 15.53 16.88 27.20
C ALA A 119 15.01 15.52 26.74
N ALA A 120 14.38 15.44 25.57
CA ALA A 120 13.91 14.17 25.00
C ALA A 120 15.05 13.19 24.73
N ASN A 121 16.14 13.65 24.11
CA ASN A 121 17.31 12.82 23.83
C ASN A 121 18.00 12.38 25.14
N LEU A 122 18.13 13.26 26.12
CA LEU A 122 18.67 12.88 27.43
C LEU A 122 17.76 11.86 28.14
N ALA A 123 16.43 11.96 28.01
CA ALA A 123 15.53 10.97 28.56
C ALA A 123 15.77 9.58 27.96
N LEU A 124 15.98 9.49 26.65
CA LEU A 124 16.32 8.24 25.94
C LEU A 124 17.71 7.72 26.31
N ASP A 125 18.71 8.58 26.50
CA ASP A 125 20.04 8.15 26.93
C ASP A 125 20.00 7.49 28.32
N LEU A 126 19.10 7.96 29.19
CA LEU A 126 18.91 7.44 30.54
C LEU A 126 18.00 6.21 30.59
N ASP A 127 16.99 6.16 29.71
CA ASP A 127 16.02 5.08 29.59
C ASP A 127 15.69 4.86 28.10
N PRO A 128 16.48 4.03 27.39
CA PRO A 128 16.40 3.88 25.92
C PRO A 128 15.02 3.47 25.40
N ASP A 129 14.31 2.67 26.17
CA ASP A 129 12.98 2.17 25.82
C ASP A 129 11.84 2.97 26.50
N LEU A 130 12.19 4.03 27.25
CA LEU A 130 11.28 4.86 28.03
C LEU A 130 10.30 4.02 28.88
N VAL A 131 10.81 2.95 29.51
CA VAL A 131 9.99 2.01 30.29
C VAL A 131 9.52 2.63 31.61
N SER A 132 10.22 3.66 32.09
CA SER A 132 9.92 4.32 33.36
C SER A 132 8.76 5.33 33.31
N ILE A 133 8.19 5.57 32.13
CA ILE A 133 7.07 6.48 31.90
C ILE A 133 5.86 5.79 31.28
N ASP A 134 4.75 6.52 31.17
CA ASP A 134 3.55 6.03 30.50
C ASP A 134 3.82 5.74 29.01
N ARG A 135 3.23 4.66 28.50
CA ARG A 135 3.43 4.21 27.12
C ARG A 135 3.02 5.28 26.09
N GLN A 136 1.92 6.01 26.32
CA GLN A 136 1.48 7.08 25.41
C GLN A 136 2.45 8.26 25.46
N ASP A 137 2.95 8.63 26.64
CA ASP A 137 3.97 9.69 26.77
C ASP A 137 5.26 9.32 26.03
N ALA A 138 5.72 8.07 26.14
CA ALA A 138 6.85 7.58 25.35
C ALA A 138 6.57 7.72 23.85
N GLY A 139 5.40 7.26 23.40
CA GLY A 139 4.96 7.41 22.01
C GLY A 139 4.95 8.86 21.52
N ARG A 140 4.49 9.80 22.35
CA ARG A 140 4.49 11.24 22.05
C ARG A 140 5.90 11.81 21.93
N VAL A 141 6.82 11.40 22.80
CA VAL A 141 8.24 11.80 22.72
C VAL A 141 8.88 11.29 21.42
N HIS A 142 8.64 10.02 21.07
CA HIS A 142 9.13 9.47 19.80
C HIS A 142 8.53 10.23 18.59
N LEU A 143 7.24 10.56 18.60
CA LEU A 143 6.62 11.33 17.51
C LEU A 143 7.19 12.75 17.40
N MET A 144 7.48 13.41 18.53
CA MET A 144 8.13 14.72 18.57
C MET A 144 9.54 14.65 17.97
N LEU A 145 10.36 13.67 18.40
CA LEU A 145 11.71 13.47 17.86
C LEU A 145 11.70 13.10 16.38
N ALA A 146 10.71 12.32 15.92
CA ALA A 146 10.52 12.03 14.50
C ALA A 146 10.29 13.32 13.69
N ARG A 147 9.53 14.29 14.24
CA ARG A 147 9.32 15.61 13.61
C ARG A 147 10.59 16.43 13.52
N HIS A 148 11.36 16.50 14.60
CA HIS A 148 12.67 17.18 14.59
C HIS A 148 13.62 16.53 13.59
N ALA A 149 13.78 15.21 13.62
CA ALA A 149 14.65 14.47 12.70
C ALA A 149 14.26 14.72 11.23
N ARG A 150 12.96 14.63 10.90
CA ARG A 150 12.46 14.88 9.54
C ARG A 150 12.73 16.30 9.07
N ASN A 151 12.55 17.30 9.93
CA ASN A 151 12.82 18.70 9.58
C ASN A 151 14.31 18.94 9.27
N HIS A 152 15.20 18.24 9.96
CA HIS A 152 16.65 18.26 9.71
C HIS A 152 17.09 17.36 8.53
N GLY A 153 16.16 16.70 7.84
CA GLY A 153 16.46 15.79 6.74
C GLY A 153 17.01 14.42 7.18
N LEU A 154 16.95 14.08 8.47
CA LEU A 154 17.41 12.80 9.00
C LEU A 154 16.30 11.75 8.85
N SER A 155 15.96 11.41 7.61
CA SER A 155 14.77 10.60 7.29
C SER A 155 14.80 9.19 7.90
N ASP A 156 15.96 8.54 7.97
CA ASP A 156 16.10 7.21 8.58
C ASP A 156 15.83 7.26 10.10
N ILE A 157 16.41 8.25 10.78
CA ILE A 157 16.17 8.48 12.21
C ILE A 157 14.70 8.84 12.44
N ALA A 158 14.12 9.66 11.55
CA ALA A 158 12.72 10.02 11.63
C ALA A 158 11.82 8.78 11.49
N ASP A 159 12.17 7.85 10.59
CA ASP A 159 11.40 6.62 10.35
C ASP A 159 11.43 5.69 11.57
N ASP A 160 12.62 5.44 12.13
CA ASP A 160 12.77 4.63 13.36
C ASP A 160 11.92 5.19 14.50
N ARG A 161 11.98 6.52 14.70
CA ARG A 161 11.22 7.21 15.74
C ARG A 161 9.71 7.19 15.46
N ALA A 162 9.30 7.35 14.20
CA ALA A 162 7.90 7.26 13.83
C ALA A 162 7.35 5.84 14.03
N ALA A 163 8.13 4.81 13.73
CA ALA A 163 7.76 3.41 13.97
C ALA A 163 7.59 3.12 15.48
N ASP A 164 8.48 3.63 16.33
CA ASP A 164 8.31 3.58 17.78
C ASP A 164 7.04 4.28 18.25
N ALA A 165 6.73 5.45 17.70
CA ALA A 165 5.51 6.18 18.01
C ALA A 165 4.25 5.37 17.62
N VAL A 166 4.22 4.79 16.42
CA VAL A 166 3.11 3.95 15.93
C VAL A 166 2.90 2.72 16.81
N ARG A 167 3.98 2.08 17.29
CA ARG A 167 3.88 0.93 18.22
C ARG A 167 3.29 1.31 19.57
N ARG A 168 3.42 2.57 20.01
CA ARG A 168 3.13 3.00 21.38
C ARG A 168 1.83 3.77 21.52
N LEU A 169 1.48 4.57 20.53
CA LEU A 169 0.31 5.45 20.56
C LEU A 169 -0.98 4.69 20.23
N GLU A 170 -2.10 5.16 20.79
CA GLU A 170 -3.43 4.59 20.56
C GLU A 170 -4.44 5.70 20.24
N GLY A 171 -5.66 5.31 19.86
CA GLY A 171 -6.74 6.25 19.63
C GLY A 171 -6.42 7.30 18.55
N PRO A 172 -6.80 8.58 18.76
CA PRO A 172 -6.51 9.62 17.78
C PRO A 172 -5.03 9.91 17.53
N GLU A 173 -4.16 9.73 18.53
CA GLU A 173 -2.73 10.04 18.42
C GLU A 173 -2.00 9.01 17.52
N LEU A 174 -2.48 7.76 17.50
CA LEU A 174 -2.02 6.75 16.54
C LEU A 174 -2.24 7.18 15.09
N ILE A 175 -3.38 7.83 14.78
CA ILE A 175 -3.66 8.31 13.42
C ILE A 175 -2.66 9.39 13.00
N ASP A 176 -2.27 10.27 13.93
CA ASP A 176 -1.26 11.31 13.65
C ASP A 176 0.11 10.68 13.43
N ALA A 177 0.46 9.64 14.18
CA ALA A 177 1.70 8.90 14.01
C ALA A 177 1.74 8.15 12.68
N LEU A 178 0.64 7.49 12.28
CA LEU A 178 0.52 6.81 10.98
C LEU A 178 0.62 7.80 9.81
N GLY A 179 -0.07 8.94 9.90
CA GLY A 179 0.02 9.97 8.87
C GLY A 179 1.42 10.58 8.76
N PHE A 180 2.12 10.72 9.89
CA PHE A 180 3.49 11.21 9.90
C PHE A 180 4.48 10.18 9.37
N ALA A 181 4.34 8.91 9.74
CA ALA A 181 5.12 7.80 9.21
C ALA A 181 4.93 7.65 7.69
N ALA A 182 3.70 7.82 7.19
CA ALA A 182 3.43 7.83 5.76
C ALA A 182 4.14 8.99 5.04
N ALA A 183 4.22 10.18 5.66
CA ALA A 183 4.96 11.30 5.10
C ALA A 183 6.47 11.03 5.05
N ILE A 184 7.04 10.33 6.03
CA ILE A 184 8.46 9.92 6.02
C ILE A 184 8.70 8.87 4.94
N ALA A 185 7.86 7.83 4.86
CA ALA A 185 7.93 6.83 3.78
C ALA A 185 7.86 7.48 2.39
N SER A 186 7.01 8.50 2.22
CA SER A 186 6.94 9.33 1.00
C SER A 186 8.25 10.08 0.71
N ASP A 187 8.93 10.61 1.73
CA ASP A 187 10.24 11.25 1.60
C ASP A 187 11.35 10.23 1.25
N LEU A 188 11.22 8.99 1.72
CA LEU A 188 12.10 7.86 1.40
C LEU A 188 11.81 7.22 0.02
N GLN A 189 10.78 7.69 -0.70
CA GLN A 189 10.27 7.12 -1.95
C GLN A 189 9.71 5.69 -1.80
N GLU A 190 9.17 5.35 -0.63
CA GLU A 190 8.45 4.10 -0.33
C GLU A 190 6.93 4.34 -0.44
N SER A 191 6.46 4.71 -1.62
CA SER A 191 5.06 5.10 -1.86
C SER A 191 4.06 3.97 -1.53
N GLN A 192 4.41 2.70 -1.71
CA GLN A 192 3.58 1.55 -1.35
C GLN A 192 3.40 1.45 0.17
N ARG A 193 4.49 1.61 0.94
CA ARG A 193 4.44 1.65 2.40
C ARG A 193 3.64 2.87 2.88
N ALA A 194 3.85 4.03 2.27
CA ALA A 194 3.12 5.25 2.59
C ALA A 194 1.61 5.08 2.34
N GLU A 195 1.23 4.48 1.20
CA GLU A 195 -0.15 4.14 0.87
C GLU A 195 -0.76 3.21 1.93
N THR A 196 -0.06 2.13 2.30
CA THR A 196 -0.52 1.17 3.32
C THR A 196 -0.76 1.85 4.67
N LEU A 197 0.17 2.70 5.11
CA LEU A 197 0.06 3.45 6.36
C LEU A 197 -1.14 4.43 6.33
N THR A 198 -1.38 5.09 5.19
CA THR A 198 -2.53 5.96 5.03
C THR A 198 -3.86 5.21 5.00
N ALA A 199 -3.92 4.05 4.34
CA ALA A 199 -5.10 3.19 4.32
C ALA A 199 -5.44 2.69 5.72
N LEU A 200 -4.44 2.20 6.46
CA LEU A 200 -4.59 1.77 7.85
C LEU A 200 -5.10 2.93 8.72
N GLY A 201 -4.47 4.10 8.64
CA GLY A 201 -4.89 5.24 9.45
C GLY A 201 -6.26 5.79 9.05
N ALA A 202 -6.67 5.71 7.78
CA ALA A 202 -8.03 6.03 7.36
C ALA A 202 -9.05 5.05 7.95
N GLY A 203 -8.73 3.75 7.99
CA GLY A 203 -9.53 2.73 8.64
C GLY A 203 -9.70 2.99 10.14
N VAL A 204 -8.58 3.20 10.86
CA VAL A 204 -8.58 3.53 12.30
C VAL A 204 -9.37 4.81 12.56
N ALA A 205 -9.18 5.86 11.75
CA ALA A 205 -9.92 7.11 11.87
C ALA A 205 -11.43 6.93 11.70
N THR A 206 -11.83 6.11 10.74
CA THR A 206 -13.25 5.80 10.48
C THR A 206 -13.86 5.04 11.66
N THR A 207 -13.18 4.02 12.18
CA THR A 207 -13.63 3.25 13.35
C THR A 207 -13.78 4.12 14.60
N LEU A 208 -12.90 5.11 14.78
CA LEU A 208 -12.96 6.06 15.90
C LEU A 208 -13.91 7.25 15.66
N GLY A 209 -14.61 7.30 14.52
CA GLY A 209 -15.49 8.41 14.17
C GLY A 209 -14.76 9.75 13.93
N ARG A 210 -13.45 9.71 13.66
CA ARG A 210 -12.59 10.86 13.39
C ARG A 210 -12.53 11.16 11.88
N LEU A 211 -13.66 11.57 11.33
CA LEU A 211 -13.81 11.86 9.90
C LEU A 211 -12.86 12.96 9.40
N ASP A 212 -12.50 13.92 10.25
CA ASP A 212 -11.50 14.95 9.97
C ASP A 212 -10.11 14.36 9.67
N LYS A 213 -9.73 13.33 10.44
CA LYS A 213 -8.47 12.61 10.23
C LYS A 213 -8.57 11.61 9.08
N ALA A 214 -9.71 10.92 8.92
CA ALA A 214 -9.96 10.03 7.78
C ALA A 214 -9.81 10.79 6.46
N GLY A 215 -10.42 11.98 6.36
CA GLY A 215 -10.27 12.84 5.18
C GLY A 215 -8.81 13.25 4.93
N SER A 216 -8.05 13.57 5.98
CA SER A 216 -6.62 13.88 5.87
C SER A 216 -5.83 12.69 5.30
N MET A 217 -6.05 11.49 5.83
CA MET A 217 -5.39 10.25 5.37
C MET A 217 -5.74 9.91 3.93
N LEU A 218 -7.01 10.02 3.52
CA LEU A 218 -7.45 9.75 2.15
C LEU A 218 -6.80 10.69 1.12
N THR A 219 -6.63 11.98 1.44
CA THR A 219 -5.93 12.89 0.52
C THR A 219 -4.45 12.57 0.38
N LEU A 220 -3.80 12.09 1.45
CA LEU A 220 -2.41 11.65 1.39
C LEU A 220 -2.29 10.31 0.64
N GLN A 221 -3.19 9.37 0.88
CA GLN A 221 -3.28 8.10 0.15
C GLN A 221 -3.41 8.34 -1.36
N GLY A 222 -4.31 9.25 -1.77
CA GLY A 222 -4.48 9.58 -3.17
C GLY A 222 -3.22 10.14 -3.84
N ARG A 223 -2.39 10.87 -3.09
CA ARG A 223 -1.08 11.34 -3.58
C ARG A 223 -0.14 10.17 -3.85
N GLU A 224 -0.06 9.21 -2.94
CA GLU A 224 0.84 8.07 -3.09
C GLU A 224 0.34 7.09 -4.18
N LEU A 225 -0.96 6.83 -4.27
CA LEU A 225 -1.57 6.08 -5.37
C LEU A 225 -1.26 6.71 -6.74
N ALA A 226 -1.30 8.04 -6.85
CA ALA A 226 -0.95 8.73 -8.08
C ALA A 226 0.52 8.52 -8.49
N ARG A 227 1.43 8.35 -7.53
CA ARG A 227 2.85 8.06 -7.79
C ARG A 227 3.10 6.61 -8.19
N LEU A 228 2.29 5.69 -7.68
CA LEU A 228 2.30 4.27 -8.02
C LEU A 228 1.66 3.96 -9.38
N GLY A 229 0.93 4.92 -9.96
CA GLY A 229 0.28 4.79 -11.26
C GLY A 229 -1.21 4.43 -11.20
N PHE A 230 -1.79 4.33 -10.00
CA PHE A 230 -3.21 4.02 -9.75
C PHE A 230 -4.06 5.30 -9.85
N ALA A 231 -4.27 5.77 -11.08
CA ALA A 231 -4.85 7.09 -11.30
C ALA A 231 -6.33 7.21 -10.87
N GLU A 232 -7.12 6.14 -10.99
CA GLU A 232 -8.54 6.18 -10.63
C GLU A 232 -8.74 6.13 -9.12
N GLU A 233 -8.01 5.23 -8.47
CA GLU A 233 -8.00 5.06 -7.02
C GLU A 233 -7.50 6.34 -6.35
N ALA A 234 -6.47 6.97 -6.93
CA ALA A 234 -5.97 8.27 -6.49
C ALA A 234 -7.07 9.34 -6.53
N ASP A 235 -7.81 9.44 -7.63
CA ASP A 235 -8.87 10.43 -7.79
C ASP A 235 -10.02 10.18 -6.82
N ALA A 236 -10.42 8.91 -6.65
CA ALA A 236 -11.48 8.53 -5.74
C ALA A 236 -11.10 8.84 -4.28
N ALA A 237 -9.89 8.46 -3.87
CA ALA A 237 -9.37 8.75 -2.53
C ALA A 237 -9.32 10.25 -2.25
N VAL A 238 -8.77 11.04 -3.18
CA VAL A 238 -8.70 12.50 -3.02
C VAL A 238 -10.08 13.15 -3.03
N ALA A 239 -10.97 12.77 -3.95
CA ALA A 239 -12.32 13.33 -4.01
C ALA A 239 -13.09 13.08 -2.70
N ASN A 240 -13.03 11.85 -2.18
CA ASN A 240 -13.64 11.48 -0.90
C ASN A 240 -12.98 12.22 0.27
N GLY A 241 -11.65 12.31 0.27
CA GLY A 241 -10.88 13.02 1.29
C GLY A 241 -11.25 14.50 1.35
N ILE A 242 -11.26 15.20 0.21
CA ILE A 242 -11.61 16.62 0.12
C ILE A 242 -13.06 16.85 0.54
N ALA A 243 -14.02 16.05 0.03
CA ALA A 243 -15.42 16.17 0.41
C ALA A 243 -15.61 16.00 1.93
N THR A 244 -14.87 15.08 2.54
CA THR A 244 -14.88 14.85 3.99
C THR A 244 -14.28 16.04 4.74
N LEU A 245 -13.14 16.57 4.30
CA LEU A 245 -12.44 17.69 4.93
C LEU A 245 -13.21 19.02 4.80
N ASP A 246 -13.92 19.24 3.70
CA ASP A 246 -14.76 20.43 3.54
C ASP A 246 -15.87 20.49 4.60
N VAL A 247 -16.38 19.33 5.04
CA VAL A 247 -17.42 19.23 6.08
C VAL A 247 -16.83 19.15 7.49
N HIS A 248 -15.79 18.33 7.69
CA HIS A 248 -15.32 17.93 9.02
C HIS A 248 -13.94 18.47 9.39
N GLY A 249 -13.13 18.87 8.41
CA GLY A 249 -11.75 19.28 8.65
C GLY A 249 -11.61 20.65 9.30
N ASP A 250 -10.49 20.89 9.97
CA ASP A 250 -10.09 22.23 10.37
C ASP A 250 -9.43 23.01 9.20
N ARG A 251 -8.95 24.23 9.47
CA ARG A 251 -8.30 25.07 8.44
C ARG A 251 -7.01 24.43 7.91
N GLY A 252 -6.18 23.86 8.79
CA GLY A 252 -4.91 23.24 8.41
C GLY A 252 -5.13 21.95 7.62
N GLN A 253 -6.08 21.10 8.04
CA GLN A 253 -6.43 19.87 7.34
C GLN A 253 -6.98 20.15 5.93
N ARG A 254 -7.89 21.11 5.77
CA ARG A 254 -8.37 21.53 4.44
C ARG A 254 -7.26 22.08 3.56
N PHE A 255 -6.37 22.88 4.14
CA PHE A 255 -5.20 23.39 3.43
C PHE A 255 -4.31 22.25 2.93
N LEU A 256 -3.94 21.30 3.80
CA LEU A 256 -3.11 20.15 3.43
C LEU A 256 -3.79 19.22 2.41
N GLY A 257 -5.10 18.99 2.55
CA GLY A 257 -5.86 18.23 1.57
C GLY A 257 -5.79 18.86 0.17
N ARG A 258 -5.96 20.19 0.07
CA ARG A 258 -5.83 20.92 -1.20
C ARG A 258 -4.38 21.04 -1.68
N MET A 259 -3.40 21.07 -0.79
CA MET A 259 -1.99 20.94 -1.17
C MET A 259 -1.74 19.60 -1.87
N ASN A 260 -2.31 18.49 -1.36
CA ASN A 260 -2.20 17.17 -1.99
C ASN A 260 -2.80 17.16 -3.41
N THR A 261 -3.89 17.86 -3.67
CA THR A 261 -4.46 17.95 -5.04
C THR A 261 -3.51 18.69 -5.99
N GLY A 262 -2.91 19.79 -5.53
CA GLY A 262 -1.87 20.51 -6.29
C GLY A 262 -0.65 19.64 -6.57
N TRP A 263 -0.23 18.83 -5.59
CA TRP A 263 0.86 17.87 -5.79
C TRP A 263 0.54 16.77 -6.79
N ILE A 264 -0.67 16.20 -6.75
CA ILE A 264 -1.10 15.19 -7.73
C ILE A 264 -1.12 15.79 -9.14
N ALA A 265 -1.68 16.99 -9.29
CA ALA A 265 -1.68 17.70 -10.56
C ALA A 265 -0.24 17.91 -11.07
N PHE A 266 0.66 18.36 -10.20
CA PHE A 266 2.07 18.55 -10.54
C PHE A 266 2.76 17.23 -10.90
N ASP A 267 2.58 16.19 -10.09
CA ASP A 267 3.18 14.86 -10.29
C ASP A 267 2.66 14.17 -11.55
N ARG A 268 1.46 14.52 -12.04
CA ARG A 268 0.88 14.11 -13.33
C ARG A 268 1.32 15.00 -14.51
N GLY A 269 2.01 16.10 -14.21
CA GLY A 269 2.44 17.10 -15.18
C GLY A 269 1.32 18.02 -15.66
N ILE A 270 0.19 18.14 -14.96
CA ILE A 270 -0.90 19.09 -15.21
C ILE A 270 -0.54 20.45 -14.58
N LEU A 271 0.44 21.12 -15.20
CA LEU A 271 1.15 22.25 -14.62
C LEU A 271 0.25 23.46 -14.33
N HIS A 272 -0.68 23.79 -15.24
CA HIS A 272 -1.57 24.94 -15.01
C HIS A 272 -2.53 24.71 -13.83
N GLU A 273 -3.07 23.51 -13.68
CA GLU A 273 -3.93 23.17 -12.53
C GLU A 273 -3.14 23.19 -11.22
N ALA A 274 -1.92 22.65 -11.23
CA ALA A 274 -1.02 22.70 -10.09
C ALA A 274 -0.71 24.15 -9.68
N GLU A 275 -0.35 25.01 -10.64
CA GLU A 275 -0.08 26.43 -10.39
C GLU A 275 -1.28 27.16 -9.78
N VAL A 276 -2.45 27.07 -10.42
CA VAL A 276 -3.69 27.70 -9.92
C VAL A 276 -4.03 27.21 -8.51
N THR A 277 -3.82 25.91 -8.25
CA THR A 277 -4.06 25.33 -6.92
C THR A 277 -3.12 25.93 -5.89
N PHE A 278 -1.80 25.95 -6.15
CA PHE A 278 -0.84 26.51 -5.21
C PHE A 278 -1.04 28.00 -5.00
N ASP A 279 -1.32 28.79 -6.04
CA ASP A 279 -1.60 30.22 -5.91
C ASP A 279 -2.82 30.48 -4.99
N SER A 280 -3.90 29.71 -5.18
CA SER A 280 -5.11 29.83 -4.35
C SER A 280 -4.90 29.52 -2.86
N LEU A 281 -3.80 28.85 -2.52
CA LEU A 281 -3.45 28.45 -1.17
C LEU A 281 -2.44 29.40 -0.49
N ALA A 282 -1.88 30.37 -1.21
CA ALA A 282 -0.81 31.24 -0.71
C ALA A 282 -1.21 32.03 0.57
N ASP A 283 -2.38 32.67 0.55
CA ASP A 283 -2.88 33.44 1.71
C ASP A 283 -3.16 32.53 2.91
N GLN A 284 -3.69 31.32 2.65
CA GLN A 284 -3.99 30.34 3.70
C GLN A 284 -2.70 29.82 4.35
N ALA A 285 -1.64 29.61 3.57
CA ALA A 285 -0.34 29.18 4.08
C ALA A 285 0.27 30.21 5.05
N ALA A 286 0.19 31.50 4.70
CA ALA A 286 0.66 32.59 5.57
C ALA A 286 -0.15 32.67 6.89
N ASP A 287 -1.46 32.44 6.81
CA ASP A 287 -2.36 32.45 7.96
C ASP A 287 -2.10 31.34 8.98
N LEU A 288 -1.54 30.19 8.56
CA LEU A 288 -1.26 29.05 9.44
C LEU A 288 -0.11 29.29 10.42
N ARG A 289 0.74 30.31 10.18
CA ARG A 289 1.93 30.62 11.00
C ARG A 289 2.87 29.43 11.20
N GLN A 290 3.01 28.59 10.17
CA GLN A 290 3.93 27.47 10.11
C GLN A 290 4.96 27.72 9.00
N PRO A 291 6.16 28.23 9.32
CA PRO A 291 7.13 28.66 8.32
C PRO A 291 7.50 27.56 7.30
N VAL A 292 7.75 26.33 7.76
CA VAL A 292 8.11 25.21 6.87
C VAL A 292 6.96 24.85 5.91
N THR A 293 5.72 24.87 6.39
CA THR A 293 4.52 24.64 5.56
C THR A 293 4.36 25.73 4.49
N GLN A 294 4.63 26.98 4.86
CA GLN A 294 4.62 28.11 3.93
C GLN A 294 5.73 28.00 2.88
N ALA A 295 6.95 27.64 3.29
CA ALA A 295 8.06 27.38 2.38
C ALA A 295 7.75 26.23 1.41
N SER A 296 7.12 25.16 1.88
CA SER A 296 6.69 24.05 1.03
C SER A 296 5.71 24.50 -0.04
N GLN A 297 4.69 25.28 0.31
CA GLN A 297 3.74 25.80 -0.67
C GLN A 297 4.44 26.67 -1.72
N MET A 298 5.32 27.57 -1.29
CA MET A 298 6.07 28.45 -2.19
C MET A 298 7.03 27.69 -3.11
N ALA A 299 7.69 26.64 -2.60
CA ALA A 299 8.60 25.80 -3.39
C ALA A 299 7.87 25.02 -4.48
N TYR A 300 6.70 24.44 -4.20
CA TYR A 300 5.93 23.77 -5.25
C TYR A 300 5.28 24.76 -6.23
N HIS A 301 4.86 25.93 -5.75
CA HIS A 301 4.37 26.99 -6.61
C HIS A 301 5.47 27.48 -7.58
N SER A 302 6.70 27.68 -7.10
CA SER A 302 7.82 28.09 -7.96
C SER A 302 8.14 27.05 -9.03
N ARG A 303 8.09 25.76 -8.69
CA ARG A 303 8.26 24.65 -9.66
C ARG A 303 7.23 24.71 -10.78
N ALA A 304 5.95 24.83 -10.44
CA ALA A 304 4.87 24.92 -11.42
C ALA A 304 5.02 26.17 -12.31
N LEU A 305 5.29 27.34 -11.71
CA LEU A 305 5.54 28.60 -12.42
C LEU A 305 6.73 28.49 -13.39
N ALA A 306 7.81 27.84 -12.96
CA ALA A 306 9.01 27.68 -13.76
C ALA A 306 8.72 26.87 -15.03
N MET A 307 7.99 25.76 -14.92
CA MET A 307 7.70 24.87 -16.04
C MET A 307 6.67 25.45 -17.03
N ILE A 308 5.78 26.35 -16.60
CA ILE A 308 4.85 27.07 -17.50
C ILE A 308 5.47 28.34 -18.11
N GLY A 309 6.70 28.69 -17.76
CA GLY A 309 7.45 29.81 -18.33
C GLY A 309 7.30 31.16 -17.62
N ARG A 310 6.70 31.19 -16.42
CA ARG A 310 6.62 32.40 -15.57
C ARG A 310 7.86 32.54 -14.68
N ILE A 311 9.03 32.61 -15.31
CA ILE A 311 10.33 32.50 -14.65
C ILE A 311 10.57 33.62 -13.63
N ASN A 312 10.20 34.87 -13.91
CA ASN A 312 10.38 35.97 -12.96
C ASN A 312 9.64 35.71 -11.63
N GLU A 313 8.40 35.22 -11.72
CA GLU A 313 7.58 34.90 -10.55
C GLU A 313 8.06 33.63 -9.85
N ALA A 314 8.49 32.63 -10.62
CA ALA A 314 9.12 31.43 -10.07
C ALA A 314 10.36 31.78 -9.23
N MET A 315 11.24 32.66 -9.73
CA MET A 315 12.42 33.12 -9.00
C MET A 315 12.06 33.89 -7.73
N GLU A 316 11.02 34.72 -7.76
CA GLU A 316 10.53 35.42 -6.56
C GLU A 316 10.06 34.43 -5.49
N ARG A 317 9.21 33.46 -5.87
CA ARG A 317 8.69 32.43 -4.95
C ARG A 317 9.81 31.51 -4.42
N ALA A 318 10.74 31.12 -5.30
CA ALA A 318 11.92 30.35 -4.93
C ALA A 318 12.79 31.08 -3.91
N GLY A 319 13.02 32.39 -4.10
CA GLY A 319 13.77 33.22 -3.17
C GLY A 319 13.09 33.33 -1.79
N GLN A 320 11.76 33.50 -1.76
CA GLN A 320 10.98 33.51 -0.52
C GLN A 320 11.05 32.17 0.21
N ALA A 321 10.84 31.06 -0.50
CA ALA A 321 10.92 29.72 0.07
C ALA A 321 12.32 29.40 0.62
N ARG A 322 13.37 29.77 -0.12
CA ARG A 322 14.78 29.56 0.28
C ARG A 322 15.13 30.34 1.54
N ALA A 323 14.72 31.61 1.63
CA ALA A 323 14.96 32.42 2.83
C ALA A 323 14.34 31.80 4.09
N ILE A 324 13.10 31.30 3.98
CA ILE A 324 12.45 30.60 5.10
C ILE A 324 13.17 29.27 5.39
N ALA A 325 13.54 28.51 4.36
CA ALA A 325 14.24 27.23 4.53
C ALA A 325 15.58 27.40 5.24
N GLU A 326 16.35 28.44 4.90
CA GLU A 326 17.62 28.75 5.56
C GLU A 326 17.42 29.20 7.02
N GLU A 327 16.42 30.05 7.29
CA GLU A 327 16.09 30.48 8.66
C GLU A 327 15.66 29.32 9.57
N GLN A 328 14.95 28.34 9.00
CA GLN A 328 14.40 27.20 9.73
C GLN A 328 15.28 25.94 9.65
N ASN A 329 16.43 26.02 8.98
CA ASN A 329 17.30 24.88 8.67
C ASN A 329 16.55 23.68 8.01
N ALA A 330 15.58 23.98 7.14
CA ALA A 330 14.70 23.00 6.50
C ALA A 330 15.27 22.55 5.14
N HIS A 331 16.26 21.65 5.16
CA HIS A 331 17.00 21.23 3.96
C HIS A 331 16.12 20.67 2.84
N ALA A 332 15.03 19.96 3.18
CA ALA A 332 14.08 19.44 2.20
C ALA A 332 13.40 20.52 1.35
N MET A 333 13.12 21.70 1.94
CA MET A 333 12.55 22.81 1.20
C MET A 333 13.57 23.45 0.26
N GLY A 334 14.83 23.57 0.71
CA GLY A 334 15.93 23.99 -0.16
C GLY A 334 16.13 23.07 -1.36
N PHE A 335 16.03 21.75 -1.14
CA PHE A 335 16.08 20.76 -2.21
C PHE A 335 14.95 20.92 -3.23
N LEU A 336 13.69 21.09 -2.78
CA LEU A 336 12.54 21.29 -3.67
C LEU A 336 12.68 22.56 -4.52
N VAL A 337 13.22 23.64 -3.96
CA VAL A 337 13.51 24.87 -4.72
C VAL A 337 14.56 24.60 -5.79
N ALA A 338 15.65 23.91 -5.45
CA ALA A 338 16.68 23.54 -6.42
C ALA A 338 16.13 22.65 -7.54
N LEU A 339 15.24 21.69 -7.21
CA LEU A 339 14.55 20.88 -8.23
C LEU A 339 13.72 21.74 -9.20
N GLY A 340 13.06 22.79 -8.73
CA GLY A 340 12.30 23.69 -9.61
C GLY A 340 13.17 24.50 -10.56
N GLU A 341 14.35 24.92 -10.10
CA GLU A 341 15.34 25.58 -10.94
C GLU A 341 15.86 24.62 -12.02
N VAL A 342 16.11 23.35 -11.68
CA VAL A 342 16.46 22.29 -12.63
C VAL A 342 15.34 22.07 -13.66
N GLU A 343 14.11 21.87 -13.20
CA GLU A 343 12.95 21.56 -14.04
C GLU A 343 12.63 22.70 -15.01
N GLY A 344 12.66 23.95 -14.54
CA GLY A 344 12.49 25.14 -15.37
C GLY A 344 13.59 25.28 -16.42
N ALA A 345 14.86 25.14 -16.02
CA ALA A 345 15.99 25.25 -16.93
C ALA A 345 15.99 24.14 -18.00
N LEU A 346 15.71 22.89 -17.61
CA LEU A 346 15.56 21.78 -18.57
C LEU A 346 14.40 22.00 -19.55
N THR A 347 13.25 22.49 -19.07
CA THR A 347 12.06 22.75 -19.89
C THR A 347 12.36 23.75 -21.01
N PHE A 348 13.13 24.80 -20.72
CA PHE A 348 13.51 25.83 -21.70
C PHE A 348 14.91 25.62 -22.31
N GLN A 349 15.47 24.40 -22.22
CA GLN A 349 16.77 24.02 -22.79
C GLN A 349 17.95 24.92 -22.39
N ARG A 350 17.95 25.41 -21.15
CA ARG A 350 19.00 26.23 -20.53
C ARG A 350 20.08 25.34 -19.91
N ALA A 351 21.01 24.85 -20.73
CA ALA A 351 21.98 23.83 -20.31
C ALA A 351 22.91 24.27 -19.16
N GLU A 352 23.37 25.53 -19.14
CA GLU A 352 24.28 26.04 -18.10
C GLU A 352 23.56 26.22 -16.76
N GLU A 353 22.37 26.82 -16.76
CA GLU A 353 21.54 26.96 -15.56
C GLU A 353 21.11 25.61 -15.01
N ALA A 354 20.71 24.68 -15.89
CA ALA A 354 20.30 23.34 -15.48
C ALA A 354 21.47 22.58 -14.83
N ALA A 355 22.69 22.69 -15.37
CA ALA A 355 23.87 22.06 -14.77
C ALA A 355 24.17 22.59 -13.35
N SER A 356 24.14 23.92 -13.18
CA SER A 356 24.36 24.57 -11.87
C SER A 356 23.29 24.16 -10.85
N ALA A 357 22.02 24.15 -11.26
CA ALA A 357 20.91 23.77 -10.40
C ALA A 357 20.94 22.27 -10.03
N VAL A 358 21.33 21.40 -10.97
CA VAL A 358 21.46 19.95 -10.70
C VAL A 358 22.60 19.69 -9.73
N GLU A 359 23.73 20.40 -9.85
CA GLU A 359 24.86 20.28 -8.91
C GLU A 359 24.42 20.64 -7.48
N LEU A 360 23.70 21.76 -7.32
CA LEU A 360 23.15 22.17 -6.02
C LEU A 360 22.17 21.13 -5.47
N ALA A 361 21.19 20.69 -6.27
CA ALA A 361 20.20 19.70 -5.85
C ALA A 361 20.86 18.36 -5.46
N THR A 362 21.87 17.92 -6.22
CA THR A 362 22.64 16.69 -5.93
C THR A 362 23.44 16.82 -4.64
N GLY A 363 24.03 17.99 -4.38
CA GLY A 363 24.73 18.28 -3.13
C GLY A 363 23.82 18.12 -1.91
N ILE A 364 22.65 18.75 -1.96
CA ILE A 364 21.66 18.66 -0.86
C ILE A 364 21.15 17.22 -0.71
N ALA A 365 20.83 16.53 -1.81
CA ALA A 365 20.36 15.16 -1.77
C ALA A 365 21.40 14.20 -1.17
N ARG A 366 22.67 14.35 -1.52
CA ARG A 366 23.74 13.48 -0.99
C ARG A 366 23.93 13.63 0.51
N GLU A 367 23.71 14.83 1.04
CA GLU A 367 23.94 15.12 2.47
C GLU A 367 22.70 14.82 3.32
N TYR A 368 21.49 15.06 2.81
CA TYR A 368 20.26 15.05 3.61
C TYR A 368 19.11 14.23 3.02
N LEU A 369 19.12 13.85 1.74
CA LEU A 369 17.98 13.20 1.08
C LEU A 369 18.45 12.13 0.09
N GLU A 370 19.21 11.15 0.58
CA GLU A 370 19.87 10.13 -0.24
C GLU A 370 18.90 9.43 -1.22
N PRO A 371 17.66 9.06 -0.85
CA PRO A 371 16.71 8.44 -1.78
C PRO A 371 16.46 9.26 -3.05
N TRP A 372 16.57 10.58 -2.98
CA TRP A 372 16.37 11.51 -4.10
C TRP A 372 17.58 11.66 -5.04
N LEU A 373 18.68 10.94 -4.78
CA LEU A 373 19.81 10.85 -5.71
C LEU A 373 19.43 10.19 -7.04
N ASN A 374 18.41 9.32 -7.05
CA ASN A 374 17.88 8.76 -8.30
C ASN A 374 17.38 9.87 -9.25
N ARG A 375 16.68 10.87 -8.71
CA ARG A 375 16.04 11.94 -9.47
C ARG A 375 17.04 12.97 -9.95
N THR A 376 17.98 13.35 -9.10
CA THR A 376 19.06 14.27 -9.48
C THR A 376 20.01 13.63 -10.49
N SER A 377 20.27 12.32 -10.40
CA SER A 377 21.02 11.57 -11.41
C SER A 377 20.27 11.49 -12.75
N HIS A 378 18.95 11.30 -12.73
CA HIS A 378 18.12 11.38 -13.95
C HIS A 378 18.18 12.77 -14.59
N TYR A 379 18.11 13.84 -13.79
CA TYR A 379 18.25 15.20 -14.31
C TYR A 379 19.67 15.50 -14.81
N ALA A 380 20.71 15.01 -14.15
CA ALA A 380 22.09 15.09 -14.64
C ALA A 380 22.22 14.45 -16.03
N ALA A 381 21.53 13.34 -16.28
CA ALA A 381 21.49 12.75 -17.61
C ALA A 381 20.81 13.66 -18.65
N LYS A 382 19.66 14.27 -18.33
CA LYS A 382 18.99 15.24 -19.23
C LYS A 382 19.89 16.45 -19.51
N VAL A 383 20.62 16.95 -18.51
CA VAL A 383 21.61 18.04 -18.71
C VAL A 383 22.73 17.61 -19.66
N ALA A 384 23.30 16.42 -19.45
CA ALA A 384 24.36 15.90 -20.30
C ALA A 384 23.89 15.71 -21.75
N ILE A 385 22.64 15.30 -21.98
CA ILE A 385 22.02 15.25 -23.32
C ILE A 385 21.99 16.65 -23.95
N LEU A 386 21.53 17.67 -23.22
CA LEU A 386 21.49 19.06 -23.73
C LEU A 386 22.89 19.59 -24.07
N GLN A 387 23.92 19.14 -23.36
CA GLN A 387 25.33 19.50 -23.61
C GLN A 387 25.98 18.69 -24.74
N GLY A 388 25.28 17.66 -25.27
CA GLY A 388 25.83 16.74 -26.26
C GLY A 388 26.83 15.74 -25.69
N ASP A 389 26.89 15.57 -24.37
CA ASP A 389 27.75 14.61 -23.67
C ASP A 389 27.01 13.29 -23.41
N ARG A 390 27.00 12.44 -24.44
CA ARG A 390 26.35 11.13 -24.39
C ARG A 390 26.94 10.19 -23.34
N GLU A 391 28.26 10.23 -23.14
CA GLU A 391 28.94 9.30 -22.22
C GLU A 391 28.52 9.59 -20.78
N SER A 392 28.53 10.87 -20.40
CA SER A 392 28.03 11.31 -19.10
C SER A 392 26.54 11.02 -18.94
N ALA A 393 25.73 11.22 -19.99
CA ALA A 393 24.29 10.91 -19.94
C ALA A 393 24.02 9.43 -19.62
N LEU A 394 24.70 8.51 -20.31
CA LEU A 394 24.55 7.08 -20.06
C LEU A 394 25.05 6.67 -18.66
N SER A 395 26.16 7.26 -18.20
CA SER A 395 26.66 7.04 -16.84
C SER A 395 25.66 7.49 -15.78
N SER A 396 25.08 8.67 -15.95
CA SER A 396 24.09 9.23 -15.03
C SER A 396 22.77 8.44 -15.05
N LEU A 397 22.32 7.92 -16.19
CA LEU A 397 21.14 7.02 -16.27
C LEU A 397 21.39 5.68 -15.58
N ALA A 398 22.58 5.11 -15.75
CA ALA A 398 22.94 3.87 -15.06
C ALA A 398 22.90 4.05 -13.53
N GLU A 399 23.41 5.18 -13.03
CA GLU A 399 23.36 5.52 -11.62
C GLU A 399 21.93 5.79 -11.14
N ALA A 400 21.14 6.56 -11.90
CA ALA A 400 19.74 6.80 -11.60
C ALA A 400 18.96 5.48 -11.48
N ARG A 401 19.19 4.54 -12.40
CA ARG A 401 18.56 3.22 -12.39
C ARG A 401 18.98 2.38 -11.18
N ARG A 402 20.27 2.40 -10.84
CA ARG A 402 20.82 1.69 -9.67
C ARG A 402 20.20 2.17 -8.35
N LEU A 403 19.99 3.48 -8.24
CA LEU A 403 19.44 4.14 -7.06
C LEU A 403 17.91 4.09 -7.00
N THR A 404 17.23 3.76 -8.09
CA THR A 404 15.77 3.70 -8.10
C THR A 404 15.29 2.41 -7.43
N PRO A 405 14.35 2.46 -6.46
CA PRO A 405 13.81 1.27 -5.81
C PRO A 405 13.32 0.21 -6.80
N ALA A 406 13.37 -1.06 -6.41
CA ALA A 406 12.74 -2.15 -7.17
C ALA A 406 11.21 -2.09 -7.03
N GLY A 407 10.47 -2.98 -7.69
CA GLY A 407 9.02 -3.09 -7.51
C GLY A 407 8.25 -1.82 -7.87
N ILE A 408 7.05 -1.65 -7.35
CA ILE A 408 6.14 -0.57 -7.75
C ILE A 408 6.60 0.83 -7.29
N ASP A 409 7.36 0.93 -6.20
CA ASP A 409 7.88 2.21 -5.68
C ASP A 409 8.78 2.95 -6.68
N GLY A 410 9.62 2.21 -7.39
CA GLY A 410 10.47 2.78 -8.44
C GLY A 410 9.76 3.00 -9.78
N TRP A 411 8.49 2.60 -9.94
CA TRP A 411 7.79 2.55 -11.24
C TRP A 411 7.88 3.88 -11.99
N ARG A 412 7.51 4.99 -11.34
CA ARG A 412 7.47 6.32 -11.96
C ARG A 412 8.86 6.76 -12.43
N VAL A 413 9.86 6.66 -11.56
CA VAL A 413 11.21 7.12 -11.86
C VAL A 413 11.86 6.24 -12.93
N ARG A 414 11.68 4.91 -12.88
CA ARG A 414 12.18 4.00 -13.92
C ARG A 414 11.55 4.30 -15.28
N ASN A 415 10.25 4.58 -15.34
CA ASN A 415 9.61 4.92 -16.60
C ASN A 415 10.11 6.26 -17.17
N LEU A 416 10.38 7.26 -16.33
CA LEU A 416 11.01 8.51 -16.76
C LEU A 416 12.46 8.31 -17.24
N ILE A 417 13.22 7.43 -16.59
CA ILE A 417 14.55 7.01 -17.04
C ILE A 417 14.45 6.33 -18.42
N ARG A 418 13.49 5.42 -18.62
CA ARG A 418 13.26 4.74 -19.91
C ARG A 418 12.95 5.71 -21.05
N VAL A 419 12.19 6.78 -20.81
CA VAL A 419 11.97 7.84 -21.81
C VAL A 419 13.30 8.45 -22.27
N THR A 420 14.15 8.81 -21.31
CA THR A 420 15.47 9.41 -21.60
C THR A 420 16.41 8.40 -22.28
N GLU A 421 16.31 7.12 -21.96
CA GLU A 421 17.07 6.06 -22.64
C GLU A 421 16.63 5.89 -24.09
N LEU A 422 15.33 5.91 -24.38
CA LEU A 422 14.78 5.85 -25.74
C LEU A 422 15.27 7.02 -26.60
N GLU A 423 15.38 8.22 -26.04
CA GLU A 423 15.93 9.39 -26.72
C GLU A 423 17.37 9.14 -27.20
N LEU A 424 18.16 8.44 -26.37
CA LEU A 424 19.56 8.13 -26.63
C LEU A 424 19.79 6.92 -27.54
N ILE A 425 18.79 6.11 -27.91
CA ILE A 425 19.06 4.89 -28.71
C ILE A 425 19.71 5.22 -30.07
N GLU A 426 20.87 4.61 -30.32
CA GLU A 426 21.54 4.61 -31.63
C GLU A 426 21.35 3.23 -32.26
N GLY A 427 20.52 3.13 -33.30
CA GLY A 427 20.25 1.86 -33.97
C GLY A 427 18.77 1.60 -34.23
N GLU A 428 18.36 0.34 -34.11
CA GLU A 428 16.97 -0.06 -34.30
C GLU A 428 16.07 0.60 -33.25
N TRP A 429 15.07 1.32 -33.73
CA TRP A 429 14.07 2.00 -32.89
C TRP A 429 13.10 0.96 -32.30
N PRO A 430 13.01 0.81 -30.96
CA PRO A 430 12.10 -0.16 -30.33
C PRO A 430 10.67 0.40 -30.30
N GLN A 431 10.04 0.50 -31.48
CA GLN A 431 8.73 1.13 -31.66
C GLN A 431 7.67 0.58 -30.69
N ARG A 432 7.60 -0.74 -30.53
CA ARG A 432 6.60 -1.38 -29.67
C ARG A 432 6.78 -1.02 -28.19
N GLU A 433 8.02 -0.95 -27.72
CA GLU A 433 8.29 -0.56 -26.34
C GLU A 433 7.90 0.90 -26.10
N ALA A 434 8.18 1.79 -27.05
CA ALA A 434 7.78 3.18 -26.96
C ALA A 434 6.26 3.37 -27.02
N GLU A 435 5.55 2.55 -27.81
CA GLU A 435 4.09 2.49 -27.84
C GLU A 435 3.52 2.05 -26.48
N ASP A 436 3.98 0.91 -25.96
CA ASP A 436 3.52 0.36 -24.68
C ASP A 436 3.77 1.35 -23.52
N LEU A 437 4.93 2.01 -23.50
CA LEU A 437 5.28 3.02 -22.49
C LEU A 437 4.45 4.30 -22.63
N THR A 438 4.07 4.70 -23.85
CA THR A 438 3.16 5.84 -24.06
C THR A 438 1.79 5.55 -23.44
N ASP A 439 1.25 4.36 -23.70
CA ASP A 439 -0.05 3.93 -23.18
C ASP A 439 -0.04 3.82 -21.65
N GLU A 440 1.08 3.40 -21.07
CA GLU A 440 1.30 3.31 -19.63
C GLU A 440 1.30 4.69 -18.97
N PHE A 441 1.96 5.70 -19.54
CA PHE A 441 1.89 7.06 -19.00
C PHE A 441 0.52 7.68 -19.11
N LEU A 442 -0.17 7.50 -20.25
CA LEU A 442 -1.53 8.02 -20.42
C LEU A 442 -2.46 7.42 -19.36
N GLN A 443 -2.35 6.12 -19.10
CA GLN A 443 -3.12 5.41 -18.07
C GLN A 443 -2.92 5.96 -16.66
N ALA A 444 -1.68 6.16 -16.29
CA ALA A 444 -1.32 6.77 -15.01
C ALA A 444 -1.59 8.29 -14.98
N ARG A 445 -2.11 8.85 -16.08
CA ARG A 445 -2.36 10.29 -16.31
C ARG A 445 -1.11 11.15 -16.15
N GLN A 446 0.05 10.58 -16.48
CA GLN A 446 1.36 11.23 -16.51
C GLN A 446 1.53 11.97 -17.84
N TYR A 447 0.70 12.98 -18.06
CA TYR A 447 0.50 13.60 -19.36
C TYR A 447 1.72 14.32 -19.92
N LEU A 448 2.52 14.98 -19.07
CA LEU A 448 3.74 15.65 -19.54
C LEU A 448 4.78 14.62 -20.04
N ALA A 449 4.95 13.51 -19.33
CA ALA A 449 5.85 12.42 -19.74
C ALA A 449 5.36 11.75 -21.03
N ALA A 450 4.05 11.54 -21.17
CA ALA A 450 3.45 11.05 -22.42
C ALA A 450 3.70 12.03 -23.59
N ALA A 451 3.58 13.34 -23.37
CA ALA A 451 3.86 14.35 -24.40
C ALA A 451 5.34 14.37 -24.80
N GLU A 452 6.27 14.25 -23.84
CA GLU A 452 7.71 14.10 -24.10
C GLU A 452 7.98 12.86 -24.98
N LEU A 453 7.43 11.70 -24.60
CA LEU A 453 7.65 10.45 -25.33
C LEU A 453 7.02 10.48 -26.73
N LEU A 454 5.80 11.01 -26.88
CA LEU A 454 5.16 11.19 -28.18
C LEU A 454 5.97 12.12 -29.09
N THR A 455 6.61 13.15 -28.55
CA THR A 455 7.51 14.04 -29.30
C THR A 455 8.73 13.28 -29.82
N ILE A 456 9.38 12.46 -28.98
CA ILE A 456 10.50 11.60 -29.39
C ILE A 456 10.06 10.64 -30.49
N ARG A 457 8.89 10.01 -30.32
CA ARG A 457 8.30 9.09 -31.29
C ARG A 457 8.00 9.76 -32.62
N ALA A 458 7.43 10.96 -32.63
CA ALA A 458 7.15 11.70 -33.85
C ALA A 458 8.40 11.88 -34.71
N GLY A 459 9.53 12.25 -34.10
CA GLY A 459 10.82 12.38 -34.80
C GLY A 459 11.40 11.05 -35.28
N ARG A 460 11.35 9.99 -34.43
CA ARG A 460 11.95 8.68 -34.73
C ARG A 460 11.13 7.87 -35.75
N GLU A 461 9.82 7.88 -35.62
CA GLU A 461 8.87 7.18 -36.49
C GLU A 461 8.52 7.98 -37.75
N LYS A 462 8.88 9.27 -37.77
CA LYS A 462 8.53 10.23 -38.84
C LYS A 462 7.03 10.32 -39.05
N ASP A 463 6.31 10.39 -37.95
CA ASP A 463 4.84 10.47 -37.91
C ASP A 463 4.41 11.85 -37.37
N PRO A 464 4.00 12.78 -38.26
CA PRO A 464 3.52 14.10 -37.85
C PRO A 464 2.31 14.04 -36.92
N GLU A 465 1.47 13.01 -37.03
CA GLU A 465 0.26 12.88 -36.22
C GLU A 465 0.61 12.73 -34.73
N LEU A 466 1.65 11.94 -34.41
CA LEU A 466 2.15 11.78 -33.05
C LEU A 466 2.67 13.12 -32.47
N GLY A 467 3.30 13.95 -33.30
CA GLY A 467 3.78 15.27 -32.88
C GLY A 467 2.63 16.26 -32.64
N LEU A 468 1.57 16.20 -33.45
CA LEU A 468 0.35 16.98 -33.22
C LEU A 468 -0.38 16.55 -31.94
N GLN A 469 -0.44 15.25 -31.68
CA GLN A 469 -0.98 14.67 -30.44
C GLN A 469 -0.17 15.12 -29.21
N ALA A 470 1.17 15.06 -29.30
CA ALA A 470 2.06 15.56 -28.25
C ALA A 470 1.84 17.06 -27.97
N ALA A 471 1.70 17.87 -29.02
CA ALA A 471 1.47 19.30 -28.88
C ALA A 471 0.11 19.62 -28.24
N ALA A 472 -0.95 18.88 -28.62
CA ALA A 472 -2.27 18.99 -28.00
C ALA A 472 -2.21 18.69 -26.49
N LEU A 473 -1.54 17.59 -26.13
CA LEU A 473 -1.40 17.18 -24.73
C LEU A 473 -0.56 18.18 -23.93
N ALA A 474 0.60 18.59 -24.45
CA ALA A 474 1.46 19.59 -23.83
C ALA A 474 0.73 20.94 -23.64
N ARG A 475 -0.07 21.37 -24.62
CA ARG A 475 -0.91 22.57 -24.52
C ARG A 475 -1.92 22.45 -23.38
N GLN A 476 -2.63 21.33 -23.30
CA GLN A 476 -3.66 21.10 -22.30
C GLN A 476 -3.10 21.20 -20.88
N VAL A 477 -1.91 20.63 -20.67
CA VAL A 477 -1.27 20.65 -19.35
C VAL A 477 -0.54 21.96 -19.02
N GLY A 478 -0.46 22.90 -19.98
CA GLY A 478 0.19 24.19 -19.79
C GLY A 478 1.71 24.18 -19.97
N ALA A 479 2.25 23.27 -20.80
CA ALA A 479 3.67 23.14 -21.08
C ALA A 479 4.04 23.76 -22.47
N PRO A 480 4.29 25.08 -22.56
CA PRO A 480 4.47 25.77 -23.84
C PRO A 480 5.73 25.32 -24.60
N ALA A 481 6.84 25.07 -23.89
CA ALA A 481 8.09 24.63 -24.50
C ALA A 481 7.95 23.22 -25.11
N HIS A 482 7.33 22.29 -24.38
CA HIS A 482 7.02 20.95 -24.87
C HIS A 482 6.10 20.96 -26.09
N ALA A 483 5.10 21.86 -26.10
CA ALA A 483 4.23 22.03 -27.25
C ALA A 483 5.01 22.52 -28.49
N ALA A 484 5.93 23.48 -28.32
CA ALA A 484 6.78 23.95 -29.43
C ALA A 484 7.70 22.84 -29.97
N LEU A 485 8.31 22.05 -29.09
CA LEU A 485 9.15 20.91 -29.48
C LEU A 485 8.35 19.84 -30.23
N ALA A 486 7.12 19.59 -29.81
CA ALA A 486 6.21 18.67 -30.47
C ALA A 486 5.81 19.13 -31.89
N ILE A 487 5.55 20.43 -32.09
CA ILE A 487 5.27 20.99 -33.42
C ILE A 487 6.49 20.95 -34.34
N GLU A 488 7.68 21.21 -33.79
CA GLU A 488 8.93 21.05 -34.53
C GLU A 488 9.11 19.59 -34.98
N ALA A 489 8.90 18.62 -34.07
CA ALA A 489 8.98 17.20 -34.39
C ALA A 489 7.93 16.75 -35.44
N ALA A 490 6.75 17.38 -35.44
CA ALA A 490 5.72 17.17 -36.45
C ALA A 490 6.06 17.80 -37.81
N GLY A 491 6.97 18.78 -37.85
CA GLY A 491 7.21 19.62 -39.02
C GLY A 491 5.99 20.45 -39.41
N ALA A 492 5.21 20.90 -38.43
CA ALA A 492 3.88 21.49 -38.64
C ALA A 492 3.82 23.02 -38.47
N TRP A 493 4.95 23.72 -38.56
CA TRP A 493 4.99 25.19 -38.46
C TRP A 493 4.28 25.91 -39.61
N ASP A 494 4.11 25.24 -40.76
CA ASP A 494 3.41 25.78 -41.93
C ASP A 494 1.87 25.76 -41.79
N ASP A 495 1.33 25.12 -40.76
CA ASP A 495 -0.12 25.06 -40.48
C ASP A 495 -0.50 26.08 -39.39
N PRO A 496 -1.11 27.23 -39.74
CA PRO A 496 -1.45 28.26 -38.77
C PRO A 496 -2.43 27.81 -37.69
N ALA A 497 -3.30 26.83 -37.99
CA ALA A 497 -4.29 26.33 -37.04
C ALA A 497 -3.63 25.60 -35.85
N VAL A 498 -2.44 25.06 -36.07
CA VAL A 498 -1.66 24.32 -35.09
C VAL A 498 -0.54 25.19 -34.51
N ALA A 499 0.21 25.88 -35.36
CA ALA A 499 1.36 26.70 -34.97
C ALA A 499 0.94 27.96 -34.18
N GLY A 500 -0.17 28.59 -34.55
CA GLY A 500 -0.65 29.85 -33.95
C GLY A 500 -0.88 29.77 -32.42
N PRO A 501 -1.64 28.78 -31.90
CA PRO A 501 -1.87 28.62 -30.47
C PRO A 501 -0.59 28.38 -29.67
N VAL A 502 0.33 27.57 -30.20
CA VAL A 502 1.60 27.25 -29.55
C VAL A 502 2.52 28.47 -29.54
N GLY A 503 2.61 29.20 -30.66
CA GLY A 503 3.38 30.44 -30.75
C GLY A 503 2.88 31.51 -29.79
N GLU A 504 1.56 31.61 -29.59
CA GLU A 504 0.97 32.53 -28.62
C GLU A 504 1.34 32.17 -27.17
N LEU A 505 1.30 30.89 -26.81
CA LEU A 505 1.75 30.44 -25.49
C LEU A 505 3.23 30.71 -25.27
N MET A 506 4.08 30.45 -26.28
CA MET A 506 5.51 30.72 -26.20
C MET A 506 5.84 32.21 -26.07
N ARG A 507 5.12 33.11 -26.76
CA ARG A 507 5.28 34.56 -26.58
C ARG A 507 4.87 35.02 -25.18
N ARG A 508 3.77 34.48 -24.64
CA ARG A 508 3.37 34.77 -23.26
C ARG A 508 4.41 34.31 -22.25
N ALA A 509 4.97 33.11 -22.43
CA ALA A 509 6.08 32.61 -21.62
C ALA A 509 7.30 33.53 -21.73
N ALA A 510 7.75 33.86 -22.95
CA ALA A 510 8.90 34.73 -23.17
C ALA A 510 8.75 36.12 -22.53
N ALA A 511 7.54 36.69 -22.54
CA ALA A 511 7.25 37.98 -21.90
C ALA A 511 7.31 37.95 -20.36
N ALA A 512 7.21 36.75 -19.75
CA ALA A 512 7.25 36.54 -18.30
C ALA A 512 8.63 36.09 -17.80
N MET A 513 9.66 36.11 -18.66
CA MET A 513 11.04 35.71 -18.35
C MET A 513 11.98 36.93 -18.23
N PRO A 514 13.14 36.79 -17.57
CA PRO A 514 14.23 37.75 -17.69
C PRO A 514 14.72 37.90 -19.15
N ASP A 515 15.26 39.07 -19.49
CA ASP A 515 15.80 39.36 -20.83
C ASP A 515 16.80 38.27 -21.29
N GLU A 516 17.74 37.89 -20.42
CA GLU A 516 18.75 36.85 -20.70
C GLU A 516 18.16 35.47 -21.03
N TRP A 517 17.01 35.13 -20.43
CA TRP A 517 16.28 33.89 -20.72
C TRP A 517 15.55 34.01 -22.06
N SER A 518 14.80 35.10 -22.25
CA SER A 518 14.02 35.32 -23.47
C SER A 518 14.89 35.42 -24.73
N ASP A 519 16.05 36.08 -24.65
CA ASP A 519 17.04 36.16 -25.72
C ASP A 519 17.61 34.76 -26.05
N GLY A 520 17.83 33.94 -25.02
CA GLY A 520 18.33 32.58 -25.15
C GLY A 520 17.35 31.63 -25.85
N LEU A 521 16.03 31.87 -25.77
CA LEU A 521 15.04 30.99 -26.40
C LEU A 521 15.26 30.85 -27.91
N ARG A 522 15.66 31.93 -28.60
CA ARG A 522 15.88 31.91 -30.05
C ARG A 522 17.05 31.03 -30.50
N ALA A 523 17.90 30.57 -29.58
CA ALA A 523 18.96 29.61 -29.89
C ALA A 523 18.41 28.20 -30.19
N VAL A 524 17.19 27.89 -29.75
CA VAL A 524 16.50 26.62 -30.01
C VAL A 524 15.59 26.80 -31.22
N PRO A 525 15.75 26.02 -32.31
CA PRO A 525 14.97 26.20 -33.55
C PRO A 525 13.46 26.18 -33.33
N ALA A 526 12.96 25.21 -32.56
CA ALA A 526 11.54 25.08 -32.23
C ALA A 526 10.97 26.34 -31.57
N PHE A 527 11.72 26.94 -30.64
CA PHE A 527 11.27 28.14 -29.93
C PHE A 527 11.35 29.39 -30.81
N ALA A 528 12.37 29.49 -31.67
CA ALA A 528 12.46 30.56 -32.66
C ALA A 528 11.27 30.54 -33.63
N HIS A 529 10.94 29.37 -34.19
CA HIS A 529 9.78 29.19 -35.06
C HIS A 529 8.46 29.53 -34.34
N ALA A 530 8.31 29.09 -33.08
CA ALA A 530 7.13 29.43 -32.28
C ALA A 530 6.96 30.94 -32.08
N LEU A 531 8.05 31.65 -31.75
CA LEU A 531 8.02 33.09 -31.53
C LEU A 531 7.70 33.87 -32.81
N ASP A 532 8.14 33.38 -33.96
CA ASP A 532 7.96 34.01 -35.27
C ASP A 532 6.62 33.63 -35.95
N SER A 533 5.86 32.68 -35.40
CA SER A 533 4.56 32.24 -35.93
C SER A 533 3.47 33.31 -35.73
N GLU A 534 3.01 33.95 -36.81
CA GLU A 534 1.94 34.99 -36.76
C GLU A 534 0.54 34.39 -36.56
N VAL A 535 -0.35 35.15 -35.90
CA VAL A 535 -1.71 34.73 -35.55
C VAL A 535 -2.69 35.03 -36.68
N GLU A 536 -3.17 34.01 -37.38
CA GLU A 536 -4.55 33.97 -37.90
C GLU A 536 -5.36 33.03 -36.98
N GLU A 537 -6.63 33.37 -36.70
CA GLU A 537 -7.51 32.67 -35.74
C GLU A 537 -7.39 31.15 -35.88
N ALA A 538 -6.75 30.54 -34.90
CA ALA A 538 -6.59 29.10 -34.83
C ALA A 538 -7.89 28.44 -34.36
N ASP A 539 -8.17 27.23 -34.85
CA ASP A 539 -9.30 26.41 -34.44
C ASP A 539 -8.93 25.61 -33.16
N PRO A 540 -9.39 26.01 -31.96
CA PRO A 540 -9.06 25.32 -30.73
C PRO A 540 -9.72 23.95 -30.63
N GLU A 541 -10.80 23.70 -31.40
CA GLU A 541 -11.53 22.44 -31.44
C GLU A 541 -10.66 21.34 -32.04
N ALA A 542 -9.90 21.62 -33.10
CA ALA A 542 -9.03 20.64 -33.75
C ALA A 542 -7.97 20.02 -32.80
N LEU A 543 -7.33 20.84 -31.95
CA LEU A 543 -6.37 20.34 -30.95
C LEU A 543 -7.05 19.59 -29.80
N ASN A 544 -8.26 19.98 -29.41
CA ASN A 544 -9.03 19.28 -28.38
C ASN A 544 -9.58 17.94 -28.88
N ASP A 545 -9.96 17.86 -30.16
CA ASP A 545 -10.38 16.63 -30.81
C ASP A 545 -9.23 15.62 -30.88
N LEU A 546 -8.02 16.08 -31.24
CA LEU A 546 -6.82 15.24 -31.25
C LEU A 546 -6.48 14.69 -29.86
N LEU A 547 -6.54 15.54 -28.84
CA LEU A 547 -6.38 15.10 -27.47
C LEU A 547 -7.46 14.08 -27.08
N SER A 548 -8.72 14.34 -27.45
CA SER A 548 -9.82 13.42 -27.20
C SER A 548 -9.57 12.08 -27.89
N GLU A 549 -9.01 12.07 -29.10
CA GLU A 549 -8.58 10.85 -29.79
C GLU A 549 -7.47 10.13 -29.03
N VAL A 550 -6.47 10.84 -28.52
CA VAL A 550 -5.39 10.25 -27.71
C VAL A 550 -5.95 9.61 -26.45
N LEU A 551 -6.81 10.33 -25.72
CA LEU A 551 -7.45 9.81 -24.51
C LEU A 551 -8.38 8.64 -24.83
N THR A 552 -9.14 8.71 -25.93
CA THR A 552 -10.01 7.62 -26.38
C THR A 552 -9.22 6.38 -26.78
N SER A 553 -8.14 6.54 -27.54
CA SER A 553 -7.27 5.44 -27.96
C SER A 553 -6.54 4.80 -26.77
N ALA A 554 -6.18 5.62 -25.78
CA ALA A 554 -5.71 5.15 -24.49
C ALA A 554 -6.84 4.63 -23.58
N GLY A 555 -8.09 4.52 -24.02
CA GLY A 555 -9.19 3.99 -23.18
C GLY A 555 -9.49 4.82 -21.93
N LEU A 556 -9.33 6.14 -22.02
CA LEU A 556 -9.48 7.14 -20.96
C LEU A 556 -10.58 8.18 -21.24
N SER A 557 -11.34 8.05 -22.33
CA SER A 557 -12.43 8.96 -22.68
C SER A 557 -13.77 8.50 -22.09
N GLY A 558 -14.15 9.01 -20.91
CA GLY A 558 -15.50 8.91 -20.33
C GLY A 558 -15.97 7.53 -19.84
N ASP A 559 -16.51 7.49 -18.61
CA ASP A 559 -17.23 6.44 -17.86
C ASP A 559 -16.74 4.97 -17.85
N MET A 560 -15.67 4.61 -18.56
CA MET A 560 -14.98 3.32 -18.39
C MET A 560 -13.50 3.47 -18.71
N VAL A 561 -12.65 3.35 -17.69
CA VAL A 561 -11.21 3.15 -17.88
C VAL A 561 -10.96 1.66 -18.06
N LEU A 562 -10.34 1.32 -19.19
CA LEU A 562 -10.02 -0.07 -19.54
C LEU A 562 -8.59 -0.40 -19.13
N SER A 563 -8.35 -1.51 -18.45
CA SER A 563 -7.00 -2.01 -18.13
C SER A 563 -6.18 -2.30 -19.41
N PRO A 564 -4.83 -2.37 -19.35
CA PRO A 564 -3.99 -2.73 -20.49
C PRO A 564 -4.39 -4.08 -21.13
N ALA A 565 -4.89 -5.01 -20.33
CA ALA A 565 -5.40 -6.30 -20.80
C ALA A 565 -6.73 -6.15 -21.54
N GLN A 566 -7.68 -5.37 -21.00
CA GLN A 566 -8.98 -5.10 -21.63
C GLN A 566 -8.86 -4.36 -22.96
N ARG A 567 -7.85 -3.50 -23.14
CA ARG A 567 -7.56 -2.81 -24.41
C ARG A 567 -6.97 -3.70 -25.48
N ARG A 568 -6.05 -4.59 -25.10
CA ARG A 568 -5.49 -5.62 -26.00
C ARG A 568 -6.58 -6.60 -26.45
N ALA A 569 -7.48 -6.98 -25.55
CA ALA A 569 -8.65 -7.80 -25.85
C ALA A 569 -9.66 -7.11 -26.80
N ARG A 570 -9.87 -5.80 -26.66
CA ARG A 570 -10.79 -5.01 -27.50
C ARG A 570 -10.19 -4.51 -28.82
N GLY A 571 -8.93 -4.83 -29.11
CA GLY A 571 -8.27 -4.42 -30.36
C GLY A 571 -8.08 -2.90 -30.52
N LEU A 572 -8.05 -2.16 -29.39
CA LEU A 572 -7.88 -0.70 -29.35
C LEU A 572 -6.43 -0.26 -29.60
N VAL A 573 -5.49 -1.21 -29.66
CA VAL A 573 -4.15 -0.99 -30.21
C VAL A 573 -4.26 -0.76 -31.72
N ARG A 574 -3.82 0.40 -32.22
CA ARG A 574 -3.82 0.75 -33.66
C ARG A 574 -3.18 -0.38 -34.49
N ARG A 575 -3.98 -1.22 -35.14
CA ARG A 575 -3.49 -2.04 -36.27
C ARG A 575 -3.24 -1.09 -37.45
N LYS A 576 -2.01 -1.09 -37.96
CA LYS A 576 -1.56 -0.32 -39.15
C LYS A 576 -2.68 -0.08 -40.17
N PRO A 577 -2.91 1.16 -40.65
CA PRO A 577 -3.71 1.34 -41.83
C PRO A 577 -2.98 0.65 -43.00
N ARG A 578 -3.64 -0.33 -43.61
CA ARG A 578 -3.20 -0.88 -44.89
C ARG A 578 -3.10 0.28 -45.87
N ARG A 579 -1.87 0.61 -46.31
CA ARG A 579 -1.59 1.57 -47.39
C ARG A 579 -2.55 1.34 -48.56
N ARG A 580 -3.62 2.13 -48.67
CA ARG A 580 -4.40 2.27 -49.89
C ARG A 580 -3.81 3.42 -50.68
N LYS A 581 -3.06 3.07 -51.73
CA LYS A 581 -2.77 4.02 -52.82
C LYS A 581 -4.11 4.33 -53.50
N THR A 582 -4.68 5.50 -53.25
CA THR A 582 -5.65 6.09 -54.18
C THR A 582 -5.46 7.58 -54.23
N SER A 583 -5.21 8.05 -55.45
CA SER A 583 -4.91 9.42 -55.83
C SER A 583 -6.05 10.38 -55.51
N TRP A 584 -5.65 11.61 -55.19
CA TRP A 584 -6.45 12.83 -55.21
C TRP A 584 -7.48 12.86 -56.36
N GLY A 585 -8.73 13.19 -56.03
CA GLY A 585 -9.73 13.57 -57.03
C GLY A 585 -11.19 13.48 -56.56
N THR A 586 -11.74 14.62 -56.14
CA THR A 586 -13.17 15.03 -56.27
C THR A 586 -14.10 14.88 -55.06
N ARG A 587 -14.14 15.95 -54.24
CA ARG A 587 -15.27 16.81 -53.84
C ARG A 587 -16.67 16.21 -53.48
N ILE A 588 -17.10 16.57 -52.25
CA ILE A 588 -18.32 17.33 -51.81
C ILE A 588 -19.72 16.67 -51.88
N THR A 589 -20.54 17.01 -50.86
CA THR A 589 -22.02 16.91 -50.64
C THR A 589 -22.57 15.54 -50.22
N ALA A 590 -23.46 15.38 -49.23
CA ALA A 590 -24.30 16.27 -48.40
C ALA A 590 -24.71 15.48 -47.11
N VAL A 591 -24.67 16.06 -45.91
CA VAL A 591 -25.79 16.64 -45.12
C VAL A 591 -27.07 15.78 -44.99
N ALA A 592 -27.40 15.49 -43.72
CA ALA A 592 -28.71 15.26 -43.07
C ALA A 592 -29.31 13.84 -42.98
N ALA A 593 -29.43 13.36 -41.72
CA ALA A 593 -30.67 12.98 -41.00
C ALA A 593 -30.33 11.87 -39.97
N VAL A 594 -30.07 12.17 -38.68
CA VAL A 594 -31.01 12.38 -37.56
C VAL A 594 -32.09 11.29 -37.40
N ALA A 595 -31.91 10.54 -36.30
CA ALA A 595 -32.90 9.91 -35.41
C ALA A 595 -33.81 8.79 -35.95
N ALA A 596 -33.75 7.62 -35.30
CA ALA A 596 -34.72 7.19 -34.27
C ALA A 596 -34.84 5.66 -34.14
N LEU A 597 -34.70 5.20 -32.89
CA LEU A 597 -35.50 4.17 -32.19
C LEU A 597 -35.62 2.73 -32.75
N GLY A 598 -35.27 1.77 -31.88
CA GLY A 598 -36.29 0.88 -31.30
C GLY A 598 -36.21 -0.63 -31.60
N VAL A 599 -35.70 -1.39 -30.63
CA VAL A 599 -36.23 -2.64 -30.02
C VAL A 599 -36.95 -3.68 -30.89
N ALA A 600 -36.44 -4.94 -30.92
CA ALA A 600 -37.14 -6.20 -30.52
C ALA A 600 -36.57 -7.51 -31.16
N VAL A 601 -35.95 -8.36 -30.33
CA VAL A 601 -36.39 -9.73 -29.91
C VAL A 601 -36.76 -10.80 -30.99
N VAL A 602 -35.92 -11.86 -31.04
CA VAL A 602 -36.22 -13.32 -31.07
C VAL A 602 -36.32 -14.15 -32.39
N ALA A 603 -35.46 -15.18 -32.43
CA ALA A 603 -35.63 -16.59 -32.85
C ALA A 603 -35.25 -17.14 -34.24
N LEU A 604 -34.68 -18.36 -34.13
CA LEU A 604 -34.61 -19.53 -35.03
C LEU A 604 -33.44 -19.58 -36.03
N VAL A 605 -32.40 -20.41 -35.81
CA VAL A 605 -32.28 -21.89 -35.84
C VAL A 605 -31.97 -22.44 -37.24
N ASN A 606 -30.88 -23.24 -37.27
CA ASN A 606 -30.45 -24.26 -38.24
C ASN A 606 -30.03 -23.76 -39.64
N ASN A 607 -28.97 -24.28 -40.26
CA ASN A 607 -28.53 -25.66 -40.34
C ASN A 607 -27.03 -25.69 -40.71
N SER A 608 -26.21 -26.49 -40.01
CA SER A 608 -25.54 -27.71 -40.50
C SER A 608 -25.13 -27.70 -41.98
N GLN A 609 -23.86 -27.93 -42.28
CA GLN A 609 -23.39 -29.26 -42.71
C GLN A 609 -21.86 -29.30 -42.77
N ASP A 610 -21.34 -30.33 -42.11
CA ASP A 610 -20.02 -30.91 -42.25
C ASP A 610 -19.68 -31.22 -43.71
N GLU A 611 -18.38 -31.34 -44.03
CA GLU A 611 -17.80 -32.66 -44.32
C GLU A 611 -16.35 -32.60 -44.84
N ASN A 612 -15.56 -33.53 -44.31
CA ASN A 612 -14.39 -34.21 -44.88
C ASN A 612 -13.08 -33.40 -44.99
N GLY A 613 -11.95 -33.81 -44.39
CA GLY A 613 -11.48 -35.17 -44.10
C GLY A 613 -10.36 -35.53 -45.07
N GLY A 614 -9.13 -35.77 -44.57
CA GLY A 614 -8.00 -36.08 -45.45
C GLY A 614 -6.66 -36.29 -44.75
N VAL A 615 -6.54 -37.41 -44.05
CA VAL A 615 -5.31 -37.99 -43.45
C VAL A 615 -4.31 -38.42 -44.54
N VAL A 616 -3.00 -38.14 -44.37
CA VAL A 616 -1.92 -38.97 -44.90
C VAL A 616 -0.73 -39.01 -43.93
N ALA A 617 -0.30 -40.22 -43.58
CA ALA A 617 0.78 -40.57 -42.65
C ALA A 617 2.17 -40.68 -43.31
N ALA A 618 3.19 -40.71 -42.43
CA ALA A 618 4.64 -40.59 -42.59
C ALA A 618 5.38 -41.62 -43.50
N PRO A 619 6.72 -41.46 -43.68
CA PRO A 619 7.62 -42.32 -42.88
C PRO A 619 8.91 -41.65 -42.35
N VAL A 620 9.45 -42.34 -41.35
CA VAL A 620 10.54 -42.03 -40.40
C VAL A 620 11.95 -42.07 -41.02
N SER A 621 12.85 -41.20 -40.55
CA SER A 621 14.30 -41.48 -40.41
C SER A 621 14.94 -40.58 -39.36
N THR A 622 15.63 -41.23 -38.43
CA THR A 622 16.22 -40.76 -37.17
C THR A 622 17.50 -39.95 -37.34
N THR A 623 17.60 -38.80 -36.67
CA THR A 623 18.89 -38.29 -36.17
C THR A 623 18.68 -37.41 -34.93
N SER A 624 19.49 -37.67 -33.91
CA SER A 624 19.48 -37.08 -32.58
C SER A 624 19.61 -35.56 -32.57
N THR A 625 18.67 -34.88 -31.92
CA THR A 625 18.82 -33.50 -31.44
C THR A 625 18.10 -33.37 -30.10
N SER A 626 18.81 -32.81 -29.12
CA SER A 626 18.32 -32.43 -27.80
C SER A 626 17.06 -31.57 -27.92
N THR A 627 15.92 -32.09 -27.48
CA THR A 627 14.69 -31.32 -27.32
C THR A 627 14.76 -30.59 -25.99
N THR A 628 14.95 -29.27 -26.07
CA THR A 628 14.42 -28.33 -25.09
C THR A 628 12.91 -28.43 -25.19
N THR A 629 12.23 -28.91 -24.15
CA THR A 629 10.77 -28.92 -24.09
C THR A 629 10.31 -27.48 -23.90
N THR A 630 9.81 -26.85 -24.97
CA THR A 630 9.02 -25.63 -24.85
C THR A 630 7.65 -26.05 -24.34
N THR A 631 7.39 -25.90 -23.04
CA THR A 631 6.06 -26.07 -22.47
C THR A 631 5.18 -24.97 -23.05
N THR A 632 4.26 -25.34 -23.93
CA THR A 632 3.26 -24.40 -24.47
C THR A 632 2.15 -24.33 -23.42
N THR A 633 2.03 -23.20 -22.74
CA THR A 633 0.97 -22.94 -21.75
C THR A 633 -0.39 -22.98 -22.46
N LEU A 634 -1.31 -23.85 -22.02
CA LEU A 634 -2.65 -24.00 -22.58
C LEU A 634 -3.60 -23.02 -21.87
N ALA A 635 -3.95 -21.92 -22.53
CA ALA A 635 -5.11 -21.12 -22.14
C ALA A 635 -6.37 -21.82 -22.67
N LEU A 636 -7.25 -22.24 -21.76
CA LEU A 636 -8.47 -22.96 -22.12
C LEU A 636 -9.63 -22.00 -22.34
N GLU A 637 -10.29 -22.11 -23.49
CA GLU A 637 -11.56 -21.44 -23.73
C GLU A 637 -12.68 -22.17 -22.97
N ASP A 638 -13.67 -21.40 -22.51
CA ASP A 638 -14.85 -21.86 -21.76
C ASP A 638 -15.74 -22.83 -22.57
N THR A 639 -15.29 -24.09 -22.65
CA THR A 639 -15.85 -25.13 -23.51
C THR A 639 -16.79 -26.03 -22.71
N PRO A 640 -18.07 -26.17 -23.09
CA PRO A 640 -18.97 -27.12 -22.44
C PRO A 640 -18.56 -28.58 -22.71
N LEU A 641 -18.38 -29.36 -21.66
CA LEU A 641 -18.13 -30.79 -21.67
C LEU A 641 -19.43 -31.58 -21.41
N PRO A 642 -19.50 -32.88 -21.77
CA PRO A 642 -20.60 -33.74 -21.38
C PRO A 642 -20.76 -33.81 -19.86
N THR A 643 -21.98 -34.03 -19.39
CA THR A 643 -22.25 -34.20 -17.96
C THR A 643 -21.41 -35.36 -17.39
N PRO A 644 -20.60 -35.11 -16.35
CA PRO A 644 -19.69 -36.10 -15.81
C PRO A 644 -20.40 -37.10 -14.88
N GLU A 645 -19.79 -38.27 -14.70
CA GLU A 645 -20.08 -39.14 -13.55
C GLU A 645 -19.01 -38.92 -12.47
N LEU A 646 -19.13 -37.82 -11.71
CA LEU A 646 -18.18 -37.51 -10.62
C LEU A 646 -18.31 -38.47 -9.41
N GLY A 647 -19.39 -39.28 -9.39
CA GLY A 647 -19.54 -40.45 -8.52
C GLY A 647 -19.78 -40.16 -7.03
N LEU A 648 -20.32 -41.15 -6.31
CA LEU A 648 -20.57 -41.11 -4.85
C LEU A 648 -19.29 -41.51 -4.10
N PHE A 649 -18.40 -40.58 -3.76
CA PHE A 649 -17.15 -40.91 -3.07
C PHE A 649 -16.66 -39.81 -2.13
N GLY A 650 -16.21 -40.21 -0.94
CA GLY A 650 -15.46 -39.40 0.02
C GLY A 650 -16.21 -38.24 0.66
N THR A 651 -15.62 -37.69 1.71
CA THR A 651 -15.85 -36.30 2.12
C THR A 651 -14.60 -35.55 1.68
N TYR A 652 -14.77 -34.49 0.89
CA TYR A 652 -13.67 -33.57 0.57
C TYR A 652 -13.82 -32.37 1.49
N GLU A 653 -13.07 -32.40 2.59
CA GLU A 653 -13.10 -31.37 3.62
C GLU A 653 -12.35 -30.11 3.18
N PHE A 654 -12.72 -28.99 3.78
CA PHE A 654 -12.10 -27.71 3.54
C PHE A 654 -10.58 -27.74 3.83
N ARG A 655 -9.78 -27.16 2.94
CA ARG A 655 -8.32 -26.92 3.05
C ARG A 655 -7.51 -28.07 3.67
N GLY A 656 -7.75 -29.32 3.27
CA GLY A 656 -6.95 -30.46 3.75
C GLY A 656 -7.37 -31.00 5.11
N GLY A 657 -8.62 -30.77 5.49
CA GLY A 657 -9.25 -31.32 6.68
C GLY A 657 -8.90 -30.55 7.95
N GLY A 658 -8.96 -31.23 9.11
CA GLY A 658 -8.79 -30.60 10.42
C GLY A 658 -7.52 -29.74 10.57
N GLY A 659 -6.41 -30.07 9.90
CA GLY A 659 -5.16 -29.31 9.99
C GLY A 659 -5.11 -28.01 9.18
N LEU A 660 -6.09 -27.76 8.32
CA LEU A 660 -6.18 -26.58 7.42
C LEU A 660 -4.93 -26.37 6.53
N THR A 661 -4.24 -27.46 6.17
CA THR A 661 -2.97 -27.45 5.42
C THR A 661 -3.07 -26.82 4.03
N GLY A 662 -4.27 -26.70 3.47
CA GLY A 662 -4.49 -26.34 2.08
C GLY A 662 -4.15 -27.45 1.09
N VAL A 663 -3.82 -28.68 1.55
CA VAL A 663 -3.49 -29.82 0.69
C VAL A 663 -4.71 -30.72 0.52
N SER A 664 -5.15 -30.95 -0.72
CA SER A 664 -6.27 -31.84 -1.07
C SER A 664 -5.78 -33.15 -1.70
N GLU A 665 -6.44 -34.26 -1.36
CA GLU A 665 -6.15 -35.60 -1.89
C GLU A 665 -6.82 -35.87 -3.26
N GLY A 666 -7.57 -34.90 -3.80
CA GLY A 666 -8.24 -35.02 -5.10
C GLY A 666 -7.28 -34.96 -6.29
N GLY A 667 -7.53 -35.78 -7.32
CA GLY A 667 -6.80 -35.70 -8.60
C GLY A 667 -7.25 -34.48 -9.40
N VAL A 668 -6.30 -33.60 -9.75
CA VAL A 668 -6.57 -32.40 -10.54
C VAL A 668 -6.66 -32.81 -12.02
N PRO A 669 -7.77 -32.53 -12.72
CA PRO A 669 -7.87 -32.89 -14.13
C PRO A 669 -6.89 -32.09 -14.98
N GLU A 670 -6.44 -32.67 -16.11
CA GLU A 670 -6.02 -31.86 -17.26
C GLU A 670 -7.28 -31.24 -17.87
N PRO A 671 -7.52 -29.92 -17.70
CA PRO A 671 -8.83 -29.39 -17.99
C PRO A 671 -9.01 -29.24 -19.51
N ALA A 672 -10.17 -29.67 -20.00
CA ALA A 672 -10.60 -29.53 -21.40
C ALA A 672 -11.77 -28.54 -21.53
N GLY A 673 -12.38 -28.13 -20.41
CA GLY A 673 -13.53 -27.24 -20.37
C GLY A 673 -14.28 -27.31 -19.05
N ARG A 674 -15.54 -26.89 -19.06
CA ARG A 674 -16.47 -26.96 -17.91
C ARG A 674 -17.47 -28.09 -18.08
N TYR A 675 -17.73 -28.84 -17.01
CA TYR A 675 -18.85 -29.77 -16.94
C TYR A 675 -20.18 -29.05 -16.82
N TRP A 676 -20.26 -28.02 -15.98
CA TRP A 676 -21.47 -27.22 -15.78
C TRP A 676 -21.15 -25.88 -15.11
N VAL A 677 -22.06 -24.91 -15.29
CA VAL A 677 -22.11 -23.62 -14.59
C VAL A 677 -23.54 -23.41 -14.13
N GLN A 678 -23.73 -23.09 -12.85
CA GLN A 678 -25.05 -22.92 -12.26
C GLN A 678 -25.10 -21.72 -11.33
N LYS A 679 -26.30 -21.16 -11.14
CA LYS A 679 -26.60 -20.07 -10.22
C LYS A 679 -27.80 -20.45 -9.36
N PRO A 680 -27.60 -21.16 -8.25
CA PRO A 680 -28.69 -21.71 -7.44
C PRO A 680 -29.51 -20.65 -6.69
N GLY A 681 -29.04 -19.40 -6.64
CA GLY A 681 -29.68 -18.28 -5.94
C GLY A 681 -28.89 -17.91 -4.68
N GLY A 682 -28.76 -16.61 -4.39
CA GLY A 682 -27.88 -16.11 -3.32
C GLY A 682 -26.43 -15.88 -3.75
N PHE A 683 -25.62 -15.39 -2.81
CA PHE A 683 -24.20 -15.13 -2.99
C PHE A 683 -23.39 -16.04 -2.05
N PHE A 684 -22.22 -16.49 -2.52
CA PHE A 684 -21.39 -17.46 -1.80
C PHE A 684 -20.06 -16.80 -1.46
N ARG A 685 -19.89 -16.45 -0.19
CA ARG A 685 -18.59 -16.01 0.35
C ARG A 685 -17.83 -17.16 1.01
N ALA A 686 -18.57 -18.19 1.44
CA ALA A 686 -18.06 -19.38 2.08
C ALA A 686 -17.62 -20.43 1.05
N ASP A 687 -16.65 -21.25 1.45
CA ASP A 687 -16.13 -22.33 0.62
C ASP A 687 -17.11 -23.49 0.46
N ALA A 688 -17.01 -24.14 -0.69
CA ALA A 688 -17.87 -25.25 -1.06
C ALA A 688 -17.31 -26.56 -0.46
N VAL A 689 -18.19 -27.40 0.12
CA VAL A 689 -17.78 -28.70 0.67
C VAL A 689 -18.55 -29.84 0.01
N ALA A 690 -17.84 -30.86 -0.46
CA ALA A 690 -18.45 -32.00 -1.13
C ALA A 690 -18.52 -33.22 -0.19
N ALA A 691 -19.72 -33.81 -0.07
CA ALA A 691 -19.92 -35.07 0.62
C ALA A 691 -20.92 -35.96 -0.13
N GLY A 692 -20.47 -37.17 -0.48
CA GLY A 692 -21.29 -38.11 -1.23
C GLY A 692 -21.63 -37.58 -2.63
N ARG A 693 -22.91 -37.27 -2.88
CA ARG A 693 -23.40 -36.76 -4.17
C ARG A 693 -23.61 -35.23 -4.16
N PHE A 694 -23.51 -34.60 -3.00
CA PHE A 694 -23.90 -33.22 -2.82
C PHE A 694 -22.71 -32.31 -2.49
N LEU A 695 -22.79 -31.11 -3.04
CA LEU A 695 -22.03 -29.96 -2.62
C LEU A 695 -22.89 -29.13 -1.67
N TYR A 696 -22.34 -28.80 -0.51
CA TYR A 696 -22.95 -27.96 0.51
C TYR A 696 -22.40 -26.54 0.37
N LEU A 697 -23.29 -25.56 0.27
CA LEU A 697 -22.96 -24.15 0.07
C LEU A 697 -23.78 -23.25 1.00
N GLY A 698 -23.10 -22.53 1.88
CA GLY A 698 -23.71 -21.50 2.71
C GLY A 698 -23.95 -20.21 1.95
N SER A 699 -25.12 -19.60 2.09
CA SER A 699 -25.45 -18.32 1.46
C SER A 699 -25.16 -17.14 2.39
N SER A 700 -24.49 -16.11 1.85
CA SER A 700 -24.22 -14.87 2.56
C SER A 700 -25.33 -13.83 2.44
N THR A 701 -26.35 -14.08 1.61
CA THR A 701 -27.49 -13.16 1.42
C THR A 701 -28.83 -13.75 1.76
N ASN A 702 -28.94 -15.08 1.75
CA ASN A 702 -30.14 -15.79 2.11
C ASN A 702 -29.88 -16.58 3.39
N ASP A 703 -30.93 -16.84 4.16
CA ASP A 703 -30.86 -17.65 5.38
C ASP A 703 -30.84 -19.16 5.04
N GLU A 704 -30.04 -19.54 4.04
CA GLU A 704 -30.15 -20.82 3.33
C GLU A 704 -28.79 -21.52 3.16
N VAL A 705 -28.79 -22.85 3.26
CA VAL A 705 -27.72 -23.74 2.78
C VAL A 705 -28.23 -24.51 1.57
N PHE A 706 -27.48 -24.47 0.47
CA PHE A 706 -27.83 -25.17 -0.77
C PHE A 706 -27.16 -26.54 -0.83
N LEU A 707 -27.96 -27.56 -1.16
CA LEU A 707 -27.48 -28.89 -1.52
C LEU A 707 -27.52 -28.99 -3.04
N VAL A 708 -26.34 -28.97 -3.64
CA VAL A 708 -26.14 -28.98 -5.08
C VAL A 708 -25.68 -30.36 -5.53
N ASP A 709 -26.34 -30.90 -6.53
CA ASP A 709 -25.95 -32.15 -7.16
C ASP A 709 -24.62 -32.03 -7.91
N LEU A 710 -23.60 -32.77 -7.49
CA LEU A 710 -22.23 -32.64 -8.04
C LEU A 710 -22.15 -32.92 -9.56
N ASN A 711 -22.98 -33.82 -10.10
CA ASN A 711 -22.90 -34.17 -11.51
C ASN A 711 -23.53 -33.09 -12.40
N THR A 712 -24.57 -32.41 -11.92
CA THR A 712 -25.37 -31.48 -12.73
C THR A 712 -25.22 -30.02 -12.34
N GLY A 713 -24.67 -29.75 -11.15
CA GLY A 713 -24.59 -28.44 -10.52
C GLY A 713 -25.95 -27.89 -10.05
N VAL A 714 -27.04 -28.64 -10.21
CA VAL A 714 -28.38 -28.15 -9.89
C VAL A 714 -28.62 -28.27 -8.39
N ALA A 715 -29.10 -27.18 -7.75
CA ALA A 715 -29.62 -27.25 -6.38
C ALA A 715 -30.84 -28.17 -6.32
N VAL A 716 -30.72 -29.25 -5.55
CA VAL A 716 -31.78 -30.26 -5.38
C VAL A 716 -32.58 -30.04 -4.09
N GLU A 717 -31.97 -29.38 -3.11
CA GLU A 717 -32.57 -29.07 -1.82
C GLU A 717 -31.96 -27.78 -1.26
N THR A 718 -32.76 -27.07 -0.47
CA THR A 718 -32.35 -25.86 0.25
C THR A 718 -32.78 -26.02 1.70
N LEU A 719 -31.85 -25.81 2.63
CA LEU A 719 -32.06 -25.92 4.06
C LEU A 719 -32.14 -24.53 4.67
N ASP A 720 -33.08 -24.32 5.59
CA ASP A 720 -33.17 -23.10 6.39
C ASP A 720 -32.08 -23.11 7.47
N ALA A 721 -31.21 -22.11 7.45
CA ALA A 721 -30.14 -21.89 8.40
C ALA A 721 -30.51 -20.91 9.53
N GLY A 722 -31.72 -20.34 9.49
CA GLY A 722 -32.22 -19.37 10.47
C GLY A 722 -31.43 -18.05 10.52
N GLY A 723 -30.54 -17.82 9.56
CA GLY A 723 -29.70 -16.64 9.39
C GLY A 723 -28.64 -16.86 8.31
N ARG A 724 -27.92 -15.79 7.95
CA ARG A 724 -26.83 -15.83 6.95
C ARG A 724 -25.73 -16.80 7.35
N VAL A 725 -25.22 -17.57 6.40
CA VAL A 725 -24.10 -18.50 6.58
C VAL A 725 -22.87 -17.91 5.87
N LEU A 726 -22.02 -17.24 6.66
CA LEU A 726 -20.85 -16.52 6.14
C LEU A 726 -19.59 -17.38 6.05
N VAL A 727 -19.61 -18.55 6.70
CA VAL A 727 -18.51 -19.51 6.81
C VAL A 727 -18.86 -20.84 6.16
N HIS A 728 -17.87 -21.68 5.89
CA HIS A 728 -18.07 -22.95 5.20
C HIS A 728 -18.89 -23.97 6.03
N VAL A 729 -19.42 -25.00 5.37
CA VAL A 729 -20.13 -26.12 6.03
C VAL A 729 -19.13 -27.23 6.34
N ALA A 730 -19.13 -27.78 7.55
CA ALA A 730 -18.31 -28.94 7.89
C ALA A 730 -19.10 -30.24 7.65
N VAL A 731 -18.45 -31.29 7.18
CA VAL A 731 -19.08 -32.62 7.11
C VAL A 731 -18.15 -33.65 7.74
N GLY A 732 -18.62 -34.34 8.78
CA GLY A 732 -17.80 -35.28 9.54
C GLY A 732 -18.57 -36.49 10.05
N ASP A 733 -17.85 -37.55 10.42
CA ASP A 733 -18.44 -38.72 11.07
C ASP A 733 -18.56 -38.49 12.58
N LEU A 734 -19.67 -37.89 13.01
CA LEU A 734 -19.88 -37.49 14.40
C LEU A 734 -20.42 -38.63 15.25
N LYS A 735 -19.87 -38.80 16.45
CA LYS A 735 -20.37 -39.81 17.40
C LYS A 735 -21.62 -39.29 18.12
N PRO A 736 -22.66 -40.10 18.38
CA PRO A 736 -23.76 -39.72 19.26
C PRO A 736 -23.37 -39.76 20.74
N ALA A 737 -24.07 -39.00 21.58
CA ALA A 737 -23.94 -39.06 23.04
C ALA A 737 -24.30 -40.45 23.59
N ARG A 738 -25.17 -41.19 22.89
CA ARG A 738 -25.57 -42.57 23.23
C ARG A 738 -25.55 -43.48 22.01
N GLY A 739 -24.48 -44.25 21.87
CA GLY A 739 -24.32 -45.25 20.81
C GLY A 739 -22.84 -45.36 20.39
N ASP A 740 -22.51 -46.43 19.66
CA ASP A 740 -21.14 -46.67 19.18
C ASP A 740 -20.97 -46.38 17.68
N GLN A 741 -22.06 -46.12 16.94
CA GLN A 741 -21.99 -45.86 15.51
C GLN A 741 -22.02 -44.36 15.23
N SER A 742 -20.95 -43.84 14.62
CA SER A 742 -20.90 -42.46 14.13
C SER A 742 -21.89 -42.24 12.99
N VAL A 743 -22.38 -41.01 12.88
CA VAL A 743 -23.31 -40.55 11.85
C VAL A 743 -22.62 -39.48 11.02
N LYS A 744 -22.52 -39.70 9.71
CA LYS A 744 -22.03 -38.67 8.78
C LYS A 744 -22.99 -37.49 8.79
N THR A 745 -22.52 -36.35 9.28
CA THR A 745 -23.33 -35.18 9.61
C THR A 745 -22.73 -33.94 8.96
N ALA A 746 -23.55 -33.17 8.26
CA ALA A 746 -23.23 -31.82 7.82
C ALA A 746 -23.59 -30.84 8.94
N ILE A 747 -22.63 -30.02 9.37
CA ILE A 747 -22.76 -28.99 10.39
C ILE A 747 -22.60 -27.63 9.74
N TYR A 748 -23.62 -26.79 9.90
CA TYR A 748 -23.61 -25.42 9.43
C TYR A 748 -24.08 -24.48 10.53
N VAL A 749 -23.58 -23.26 10.49
CA VAL A 749 -23.78 -22.27 11.54
C VAL A 749 -24.08 -20.92 10.92
N SER A 750 -25.13 -20.26 11.40
CA SER A 750 -25.43 -18.88 11.00
C SER A 750 -24.56 -17.89 11.76
N GLU A 751 -24.38 -16.69 11.19
CA GLU A 751 -23.65 -15.57 11.80
C GLU A 751 -24.15 -15.26 13.23
N GLY A 752 -25.44 -15.48 13.49
CA GLY A 752 -26.07 -15.27 14.80
C GLY A 752 -25.91 -16.43 15.79
N GLY A 753 -25.13 -17.47 15.46
CA GLY A 753 -24.83 -18.58 16.36
C GLY A 753 -25.88 -19.70 16.41
N LEU A 754 -26.76 -19.83 15.40
CA LEU A 754 -27.61 -21.02 15.26
C LEU A 754 -26.82 -22.13 14.57
N VAL A 755 -26.50 -23.19 15.30
CA VAL A 755 -25.79 -24.36 14.81
C VAL A 755 -26.79 -25.46 14.48
N GLN A 756 -26.68 -26.04 13.30
CA GLN A 756 -27.55 -27.12 12.84
C GLN A 756 -26.71 -28.28 12.32
N GLY A 757 -27.07 -29.48 12.75
CA GLY A 757 -26.53 -30.73 12.25
C GLY A 757 -27.58 -31.49 11.46
N GLN A 758 -27.27 -31.90 10.24
CA GLN A 758 -28.12 -32.76 9.43
C GLN A 758 -27.33 -33.99 8.99
N SER A 759 -27.90 -35.18 9.23
CA SER A 759 -27.35 -36.42 8.67
C SER A 759 -27.34 -36.33 7.14
N VAL A 760 -26.22 -36.68 6.52
CA VAL A 760 -26.06 -36.67 5.05
C VAL A 760 -27.03 -37.62 4.36
N GLU A 761 -27.47 -38.67 5.06
CA GLU A 761 -28.50 -39.61 4.57
C GLU A 761 -29.95 -39.06 4.75
N GLY A 762 -30.11 -37.88 5.34
CA GLY A 762 -31.40 -37.25 5.62
C GLY A 762 -32.21 -37.91 6.74
N ALA A 763 -31.60 -38.83 7.50
CA ALA A 763 -32.29 -39.65 8.50
C ALA A 763 -32.62 -38.88 9.80
N SER A 764 -31.85 -37.84 10.13
CA SER A 764 -31.99 -37.06 11.36
C SER A 764 -31.41 -35.66 11.22
N SER A 765 -31.94 -34.70 11.98
CA SER A 765 -31.38 -33.35 12.13
C SER A 765 -31.59 -32.82 13.55
N TRP A 766 -30.77 -31.85 13.94
CA TRP A 766 -30.85 -31.13 15.21
C TRP A 766 -30.44 -29.67 15.01
N SER A 767 -30.82 -28.82 15.96
CA SER A 767 -30.48 -27.39 15.98
C SER A 767 -30.23 -26.93 17.41
N GLN A 768 -29.20 -26.12 17.62
CA GLN A 768 -28.86 -25.55 18.92
C GLN A 768 -28.24 -24.17 18.76
N THR A 769 -28.57 -23.25 19.66
CA THR A 769 -27.99 -21.90 19.67
C THR A 769 -26.81 -21.84 20.63
N ILE A 770 -25.71 -21.25 20.18
CA ILE A 770 -24.53 -20.93 20.98
C ILE A 770 -24.45 -19.43 21.26
N ASP A 771 -23.60 -19.04 22.22
CA ASP A 771 -23.42 -17.65 22.61
C ASP A 771 -22.23 -17.02 21.87
N GLY A 772 -22.43 -15.79 21.40
CA GLY A 772 -21.50 -15.06 20.54
C GLY A 772 -21.73 -15.27 19.04
N GLY A 773 -21.36 -14.26 18.25
CA GLY A 773 -21.36 -14.34 16.79
C GLY A 773 -20.31 -15.32 16.26
N VAL A 774 -20.51 -15.81 15.04
CA VAL A 774 -19.64 -16.80 14.41
C VAL A 774 -19.07 -16.23 13.12
N SER A 775 -17.76 -15.96 13.14
CA SER A 775 -16.95 -15.59 11.96
C SER A 775 -15.92 -16.66 11.60
N ALA A 776 -15.67 -17.63 12.49
CA ALA A 776 -14.85 -18.80 12.25
C ALA A 776 -15.70 -19.99 11.78
N GLY A 777 -15.32 -20.63 10.67
CA GLY A 777 -15.95 -21.86 10.20
C GLY A 777 -15.81 -23.05 11.15
N PRO A 778 -16.77 -24.00 11.09
CA PRO A 778 -16.73 -25.23 11.86
C PRO A 778 -15.60 -26.17 11.39
N VAL A 779 -14.88 -26.81 12.31
CA VAL A 779 -13.87 -27.82 11.99
C VAL A 779 -14.27 -29.21 12.49
N VAL A 780 -13.99 -30.26 11.72
CA VAL A 780 -14.19 -31.65 12.18
C VAL A 780 -12.92 -32.09 12.92
N ALA A 781 -13.07 -32.36 14.22
CA ALA A 781 -12.00 -32.78 15.12
C ALA A 781 -12.26 -34.20 15.62
N GLY A 782 -11.75 -35.19 14.89
CA GLY A 782 -12.02 -36.61 15.17
C GLY A 782 -13.49 -36.95 14.95
N ASN A 783 -14.24 -37.18 16.04
CA ASN A 783 -15.67 -37.52 15.99
C ASN A 783 -16.58 -36.38 16.47
N LEU A 784 -16.04 -35.16 16.56
CA LEU A 784 -16.76 -33.96 16.99
C LEU A 784 -16.63 -32.86 15.93
N ALA A 785 -17.61 -31.97 15.88
CA ALA A 785 -17.50 -30.70 15.17
C ALA A 785 -17.18 -29.60 16.19
N VAL A 786 -16.27 -28.70 15.86
CA VAL A 786 -15.81 -27.65 16.76
C VAL A 786 -16.10 -26.30 16.16
N ILE A 787 -16.69 -25.40 16.96
CA ILE A 787 -17.06 -24.05 16.53
C ILE A 787 -16.50 -23.06 17.54
N SER A 788 -15.78 -22.06 17.03
CA SER A 788 -15.26 -20.93 17.81
C SER A 788 -16.14 -19.70 17.62
N THR A 789 -16.28 -18.87 18.65
CA THR A 789 -17.13 -17.67 18.62
C THR A 789 -16.36 -16.39 18.91
N GLU A 790 -16.87 -15.28 18.40
CA GLU A 790 -16.37 -13.93 18.70
C GLU A 790 -16.55 -13.57 20.19
N GLY A 791 -17.39 -14.32 20.90
CA GLY A 791 -17.53 -14.26 22.35
C GLY A 791 -16.38 -14.92 23.12
N GLY A 792 -15.38 -15.48 22.43
CA GLY A 792 -14.19 -16.11 23.05
C GLY A 792 -14.44 -17.52 23.58
N ARG A 793 -15.44 -18.22 23.04
CA ARG A 793 -15.78 -19.60 23.43
C ARG A 793 -15.59 -20.56 22.27
N VAL A 794 -15.25 -21.79 22.63
CA VAL A 794 -15.08 -22.93 21.71
C VAL A 794 -16.04 -24.03 22.15
N TYR A 795 -16.83 -24.55 21.20
CA TYR A 795 -17.87 -25.54 21.45
C TYR A 795 -17.58 -26.81 20.68
N GLY A 796 -17.60 -27.96 21.37
CA GLY A 796 -17.55 -29.28 20.76
C GLY A 796 -18.94 -29.88 20.61
N PHE A 797 -19.26 -30.34 19.42
CA PHE A 797 -20.56 -30.91 19.04
C PHE A 797 -20.42 -32.36 18.63
N ASN A 798 -21.30 -33.18 19.19
CA ASN A 798 -21.51 -34.56 18.80
C ASN A 798 -22.72 -34.62 17.83
N SER A 799 -23.18 -35.81 17.42
CA SER A 799 -24.32 -35.91 16.49
C SER A 799 -25.69 -35.59 17.13
N ASP A 800 -25.73 -35.32 18.43
CA ASP A 800 -26.93 -35.02 19.22
C ASP A 800 -26.97 -33.56 19.73
N GLY A 801 -25.87 -32.80 19.63
CA GLY A 801 -25.74 -31.40 20.09
C GLY A 801 -24.40 -31.11 20.77
N ILE A 802 -24.37 -30.09 21.64
CA ILE A 802 -23.15 -29.71 22.39
C ILE A 802 -22.73 -30.83 23.35
N GLU A 803 -21.49 -31.28 23.22
CA GLU A 803 -20.82 -32.22 24.13
C GLU A 803 -20.03 -31.47 25.23
N TRP A 804 -19.27 -30.45 24.83
CA TRP A 804 -18.44 -29.65 25.74
C TRP A 804 -18.30 -28.20 25.26
N MET A 805 -17.88 -27.32 26.18
CA MET A 805 -17.54 -25.93 25.88
C MET A 805 -16.33 -25.47 26.68
N THR A 806 -15.51 -24.61 26.08
CA THR A 806 -14.24 -24.13 26.65
C THR A 806 -14.03 -22.65 26.32
N PRO A 807 -13.76 -21.78 27.30
CA PRO A 807 -13.81 -22.03 28.75
C PRO A 807 -15.21 -22.45 29.22
N ALA A 808 -15.31 -23.04 30.41
CA ALA A 808 -16.60 -23.47 30.97
C ALA A 808 -17.57 -22.28 31.13
N GLU A 809 -18.87 -22.53 31.27
CA GLU A 809 -19.88 -21.45 31.34
C GLU A 809 -19.55 -20.38 32.41
N GLU A 810 -19.06 -20.80 33.57
CA GLU A 810 -18.71 -19.95 34.71
C GLU A 810 -17.33 -19.29 34.61
N GLU A 811 -16.49 -19.69 33.64
CA GLU A 811 -15.14 -19.17 33.43
C GLU A 811 -15.15 -17.98 32.46
N GLU A 812 -14.19 -17.07 32.62
CA GLU A 812 -14.02 -15.94 31.71
C GLU A 812 -13.66 -16.46 30.30
N PRO A 813 -14.37 -16.01 29.25
CA PRO A 813 -14.03 -16.37 27.88
C PRO A 813 -12.63 -15.88 27.48
N PHE A 814 -12.08 -16.46 26.41
CA PHE A 814 -10.90 -15.93 25.75
C PHE A 814 -11.19 -14.56 25.11
N ALA A 815 -10.18 -13.91 24.52
CA ALA A 815 -10.50 -12.80 23.62
C ALA A 815 -11.28 -13.32 22.40
N ALA A 816 -11.85 -12.40 21.63
CA ALA A 816 -12.65 -12.76 20.45
C ALA A 816 -11.88 -13.71 19.54
N ILE A 817 -12.55 -14.78 19.08
CA ILE A 817 -11.97 -15.75 18.14
C ILE A 817 -12.68 -15.56 16.81
N SER A 818 -11.94 -15.03 15.83
CA SER A 818 -12.44 -14.79 14.47
C SER A 818 -11.85 -15.77 13.44
N GLU A 819 -10.81 -16.52 13.85
CA GLU A 819 -10.09 -17.47 13.00
C GLU A 819 -10.52 -18.92 13.29
N GLU A 820 -10.47 -19.78 12.27
CA GLU A 820 -10.83 -21.19 12.38
C GLU A 820 -9.84 -21.98 13.23
N ALA A 821 -10.34 -22.91 14.05
CA ALA A 821 -9.47 -23.78 14.84
C ALA A 821 -8.81 -24.84 13.95
N ALA A 822 -7.52 -25.08 14.15
CA ALA A 822 -6.83 -26.23 13.53
C ALA A 822 -6.83 -27.43 14.47
N TYR A 823 -7.08 -28.62 13.94
CA TYR A 823 -7.08 -29.89 14.63
C TYR A 823 -5.93 -30.79 14.15
N ALA A 824 -5.08 -31.22 15.09
CA ALA A 824 -4.04 -32.21 14.81
C ALA A 824 -3.68 -33.02 16.04
N GLY A 825 -3.54 -34.34 15.88
CA GLY A 825 -3.02 -35.22 16.93
C GLY A 825 -3.87 -35.25 18.21
N GLY A 826 -5.19 -35.01 18.11
CA GLY A 826 -6.09 -34.95 19.27
C GLY A 826 -6.21 -33.57 19.92
N VAL A 827 -5.50 -32.56 19.40
CA VAL A 827 -5.46 -31.22 19.99
C VAL A 827 -6.01 -30.20 18.99
N LEU A 828 -6.80 -29.25 19.51
CA LEU A 828 -7.24 -28.05 18.84
C LEU A 828 -6.28 -26.90 19.13
N HIS A 829 -5.97 -26.13 18.10
CA HIS A 829 -5.15 -24.93 18.16
C HIS A 829 -6.02 -23.74 17.78
N VAL A 830 -6.36 -22.91 18.76
CA VAL A 830 -7.34 -21.84 18.64
C VAL A 830 -6.65 -20.50 18.87
N ALA A 831 -6.63 -19.63 17.85
CA ALA A 831 -5.99 -18.32 17.95
C ALA A 831 -7.02 -17.24 18.32
N ASP A 832 -6.77 -16.49 19.40
CA ASP A 832 -7.59 -15.34 19.78
C ASP A 832 -7.11 -14.03 19.13
N ALA A 833 -7.95 -12.99 19.18
CA ALA A 833 -7.66 -11.68 18.58
C ALA A 833 -6.44 -10.94 19.16
N ARG A 834 -5.86 -11.42 20.27
CA ARG A 834 -4.61 -10.87 20.84
C ARG A 834 -3.37 -11.60 20.34
N GLY A 835 -3.54 -12.68 19.58
CA GLY A 835 -2.43 -13.54 19.17
C GLY A 835 -2.08 -14.61 20.19
N ASP A 836 -2.98 -14.93 21.11
CA ASP A 836 -2.82 -16.07 22.00
C ASP A 836 -3.35 -17.33 21.33
N LEU A 837 -2.52 -18.39 21.29
CA LEU A 837 -2.88 -19.71 20.79
C LEU A 837 -3.22 -20.64 21.95
N HIS A 838 -4.50 -20.97 22.07
CA HIS A 838 -5.03 -21.88 23.08
C HIS A 838 -5.01 -23.31 22.54
N LEU A 839 -4.42 -24.23 23.31
CA LEU A 839 -4.46 -25.66 23.03
C LEU A 839 -5.56 -26.33 23.87
N ILE A 840 -6.45 -27.05 23.21
CA ILE A 840 -7.61 -27.70 23.83
C ILE A 840 -7.63 -29.17 23.39
N ASP A 841 -7.82 -30.10 24.33
CA ASP A 841 -8.05 -31.50 24.01
C ASP A 841 -9.37 -31.63 23.24
N ALA A 842 -9.31 -32.13 22.01
CA ALA A 842 -10.45 -32.10 21.12
C ALA A 842 -11.58 -33.03 21.56
N GLU A 843 -11.25 -34.15 22.20
CA GLU A 843 -12.24 -35.15 22.62
C GLU A 843 -13.01 -34.68 23.86
N THR A 844 -12.30 -34.06 24.81
CA THR A 844 -12.85 -33.73 26.13
C THR A 844 -13.16 -32.25 26.34
N GLY A 845 -12.65 -31.36 25.48
CA GLY A 845 -12.73 -29.91 25.68
C GLY A 845 -11.79 -29.38 26.76
N VAL A 846 -10.92 -30.22 27.33
CA VAL A 846 -10.03 -29.78 28.41
C VAL A 846 -9.02 -28.77 27.87
N PHE A 847 -9.01 -27.56 28.44
CA PHE A 847 -7.96 -26.58 28.20
C PHE A 847 -6.60 -27.12 28.66
N LEU A 848 -5.63 -27.16 27.75
CA LEU A 848 -4.29 -27.67 28.01
C LEU A 848 -3.37 -26.54 28.46
N CYS A 849 -3.24 -25.50 27.63
CA CYS A 849 -2.38 -24.34 27.88
C CYS A 849 -2.59 -23.24 26.84
N THR A 850 -2.03 -22.06 27.12
CA THR A 850 -1.97 -20.92 26.18
C THR A 850 -0.53 -20.61 25.83
N ARG A 851 -0.28 -20.30 24.56
CA ARG A 851 0.98 -19.79 24.07
C ARG A 851 0.77 -18.43 23.40
N SER A 852 1.44 -17.40 23.89
CA SER A 852 1.31 -16.07 23.32
C SER A 852 2.30 -15.86 22.17
N PHE A 853 1.79 -15.41 21.02
CA PHE A 853 2.61 -14.96 19.89
C PHE A 853 2.70 -13.43 19.80
N GLY A 854 1.85 -12.70 20.55
CA GLY A 854 1.97 -11.26 20.78
C GLY A 854 1.61 -10.37 19.60
N GLN A 855 0.97 -10.91 18.55
CA GLN A 855 0.49 -10.19 17.37
C GLN A 855 -0.89 -10.73 16.97
N PRO A 856 -1.88 -9.86 16.66
CA PRO A 856 -3.19 -10.31 16.19
C PRO A 856 -3.05 -11.20 14.95
N PRO A 857 -3.71 -12.38 14.94
CA PRO A 857 -3.73 -13.21 13.76
C PRO A 857 -4.54 -12.54 12.66
N ILE A 858 -4.17 -12.79 11.41
CA ILE A 858 -4.89 -12.33 10.20
C ILE A 858 -5.30 -13.50 9.30
N GLY A 859 -5.16 -14.73 9.82
CA GLY A 859 -5.57 -15.94 9.13
C GLY A 859 -5.53 -17.15 10.06
N ASN A 860 -6.18 -18.22 9.61
CA ASN A 860 -6.32 -19.46 10.36
C ASN A 860 -4.96 -20.06 10.76
N PRO A 861 -4.81 -20.59 11.99
CA PRO A 861 -3.72 -21.51 12.30
C PRO A 861 -3.72 -22.69 11.32
N VAL A 862 -2.54 -23.12 10.90
CA VAL A 862 -2.34 -24.27 10.03
C VAL A 862 -1.41 -25.25 10.73
N VAL A 863 -1.80 -26.52 10.83
CA VAL A 863 -0.96 -27.56 11.44
C VAL A 863 -0.56 -28.58 10.40
N SER A 864 0.74 -28.65 10.11
CA SER A 864 1.33 -29.60 9.16
C SER A 864 2.67 -30.12 9.69
N ASP A 865 2.95 -31.40 9.47
CA ASP A 865 4.22 -32.05 9.84
C ASP A 865 4.68 -31.81 11.31
N GLY A 866 3.73 -31.75 12.24
CA GLY A 866 4.01 -31.50 13.66
C GLY A 866 4.38 -30.06 13.98
N THR A 867 4.15 -29.12 13.07
CA THR A 867 4.38 -27.68 13.22
C THR A 867 3.05 -26.93 13.08
N VAL A 868 2.79 -25.98 13.97
CA VAL A 868 1.72 -25.00 13.83
C VAL A 868 2.29 -23.73 13.22
N TYR A 869 1.60 -23.19 12.22
CA TYR A 869 1.88 -21.94 11.54
C TYR A 869 0.72 -20.98 11.81
N LEU A 870 1.02 -19.75 12.18
CA LEU A 870 0.01 -18.71 12.40
C LEU A 870 0.48 -17.44 11.72
N GLN A 871 -0.36 -16.92 10.84
CA GLN A 871 -0.09 -15.68 10.15
C GLN A 871 -0.61 -14.49 10.95
N ALA A 872 0.25 -13.49 11.12
CA ALA A 872 -0.02 -12.22 11.78
C ALA A 872 0.41 -11.06 10.85
N VAL A 873 0.08 -9.83 11.23
CA VAL A 873 0.43 -8.63 10.44
C VAL A 873 1.93 -8.60 10.16
N ALA A 874 2.28 -8.68 8.87
CA ALA A 874 3.66 -8.71 8.37
C ALA A 874 4.55 -9.82 8.98
N THR A 875 3.98 -10.87 9.59
CA THR A 875 4.76 -11.91 10.26
C THR A 875 4.12 -13.29 10.09
N LEU A 876 4.92 -14.30 9.73
CA LEU A 876 4.56 -15.70 9.93
C LEU A 876 5.20 -16.22 11.22
N VAL A 877 4.39 -16.73 12.13
CA VAL A 877 4.85 -17.38 13.36
C VAL A 877 4.73 -18.89 13.21
N TYR A 878 5.74 -19.64 13.65
CA TYR A 878 5.66 -21.10 13.62
C TYR A 878 6.36 -21.77 14.80
N ALA A 879 5.83 -22.93 15.19
CA ALA A 879 6.29 -23.66 16.38
C ALA A 879 5.87 -25.14 16.37
N PRO A 880 6.46 -25.99 17.23
CA PRO A 880 5.96 -27.36 17.41
C PRO A 880 4.47 -27.38 17.80
N ALA A 881 3.69 -28.20 17.10
CA ALA A 881 2.27 -28.38 17.35
C ALA A 881 2.01 -29.28 18.56
N GLY A 882 0.87 -29.09 19.23
CA GLY A 882 0.40 -29.96 20.31
C GLY A 882 1.12 -29.76 21.64
N THR A 883 1.98 -28.73 21.75
CA THR A 883 2.70 -28.40 22.97
C THR A 883 2.86 -26.89 23.16
N CYS A 884 2.89 -26.45 24.41
CA CYS A 884 3.28 -25.09 24.78
C CYS A 884 4.79 -24.94 25.00
N ASP A 885 5.56 -26.02 24.89
CA ASP A 885 7.00 -25.99 25.04
C ASP A 885 7.70 -25.46 23.77
N GLY A 886 8.80 -24.75 23.97
CA GLY A 886 9.63 -24.19 22.91
C GLY A 886 9.31 -22.73 22.57
N THR A 887 10.31 -21.99 22.14
CA THR A 887 10.15 -20.59 21.69
C THR A 887 9.59 -20.56 20.27
N PRO A 888 8.61 -19.69 19.96
CA PRO A 888 8.11 -19.55 18.60
C PRO A 888 9.15 -18.90 17.71
N ASN A 889 9.25 -19.38 16.48
CA ASN A 889 10.02 -18.71 15.45
C ASN A 889 9.11 -17.71 14.74
N GLN A 890 9.68 -16.59 14.30
CA GLN A 890 8.95 -15.54 13.62
C GLN A 890 9.73 -15.14 12.37
N ILE A 891 9.01 -14.97 11.26
CA ILE A 891 9.54 -14.52 9.99
C ILE A 891 8.80 -13.23 9.62
N VAL A 892 9.52 -12.13 9.47
CA VAL A 892 8.94 -10.86 9.02
C VAL A 892 8.83 -10.88 7.50
N MET A 893 7.62 -10.63 7.00
CA MET A 893 7.24 -10.64 5.59
C MET A 893 6.98 -9.20 5.11
N ASP A 894 7.42 -8.87 3.91
CA ASP A 894 7.19 -7.58 3.25
C ASP A 894 5.73 -7.52 2.72
N ALA A 895 4.99 -6.46 3.08
CA ALA A 895 3.59 -6.17 2.72
C ALA A 895 2.46 -7.15 3.16
N GLY A 896 1.24 -6.61 3.18
CA GLY A 896 0.04 -7.16 3.82
C GLY A 896 -0.50 -8.42 3.16
N VAL A 897 -0.49 -9.53 3.90
CA VAL A 897 -1.10 -10.79 3.49
C VAL A 897 -2.59 -10.73 3.78
N ASN A 898 -3.44 -10.98 2.77
CA ASN A 898 -4.90 -10.94 2.95
C ASN A 898 -5.57 -12.32 2.88
N ASN A 899 -4.82 -13.39 2.60
CA ASN A 899 -5.37 -14.74 2.38
C ASN A 899 -4.63 -15.81 3.20
N ALA A 900 -5.36 -16.83 3.66
CA ALA A 900 -4.80 -17.94 4.42
C ALA A 900 -3.71 -18.75 3.66
N ILE A 901 -2.69 -19.24 4.36
CA ILE A 901 -1.52 -19.95 3.80
C ILE A 901 -1.78 -21.45 3.54
N ALA A 902 -1.13 -22.04 2.54
CA ALA A 902 -1.05 -23.50 2.37
C ALA A 902 0.34 -24.02 2.73
N VAL A 903 0.43 -25.23 3.28
CA VAL A 903 1.69 -25.83 3.75
C VAL A 903 1.80 -27.27 3.24
N ASN A 904 2.83 -27.56 2.45
CA ASN A 904 3.14 -28.89 1.96
C ASN A 904 4.62 -29.22 2.17
N ASP A 905 4.92 -30.35 2.82
CA ASP A 905 6.28 -30.81 3.14
C ASP A 905 7.15 -29.72 3.81
N GLY A 906 6.55 -29.00 4.75
CA GLY A 906 7.17 -27.86 5.44
C GLY A 906 7.34 -26.57 4.61
N ILE A 907 7.00 -26.56 3.32
CA ILE A 907 7.04 -25.36 2.47
C ILE A 907 5.72 -24.60 2.59
N VAL A 908 5.80 -23.30 2.86
CA VAL A 908 4.66 -22.40 2.98
C VAL A 908 4.42 -21.71 1.64
N PHE A 909 3.17 -21.72 1.17
CA PHE A 909 2.69 -21.04 -0.02
C PHE A 909 1.75 -19.93 0.42
N SER A 910 2.16 -18.69 0.18
CA SER A 910 1.42 -17.49 0.56
C SER A 910 1.00 -16.72 -0.68
N ALA A 911 -0.24 -16.24 -0.68
CA ALA A 911 -0.75 -15.33 -1.71
C ALA A 911 -0.74 -13.90 -1.17
N GLU A 912 -0.09 -12.99 -1.88
CA GLU A 912 0.05 -11.57 -1.53
C GLU A 912 -0.25 -10.73 -2.77
N SER A 913 -1.35 -9.97 -2.74
CA SER A 913 -1.90 -9.29 -3.91
C SER A 913 -1.94 -10.23 -5.12
N ASN A 914 -1.20 -9.95 -6.19
CA ASN A 914 -1.13 -10.77 -7.40
C ASN A 914 0.04 -11.77 -7.41
N ARG A 915 0.63 -12.10 -6.27
CA ARG A 915 1.81 -12.97 -6.16
C ARG A 915 1.51 -14.20 -5.32
N LEU A 916 1.79 -15.38 -5.87
CA LEU A 916 1.90 -16.62 -5.11
C LEU A 916 3.38 -16.93 -4.94
N PHE A 917 3.88 -16.94 -3.72
CA PHE A 917 5.27 -17.27 -3.46
C PHE A 917 5.43 -18.41 -2.45
N PRO A 918 6.32 -19.36 -2.74
CA PRO A 918 6.66 -20.43 -1.83
C PRO A 918 7.93 -20.07 -1.04
N PHE A 919 8.01 -20.49 0.21
CA PHE A 919 9.22 -20.37 1.00
C PHE A 919 9.36 -21.47 2.05
N ASP A 920 10.61 -21.79 2.39
CA ASP A 920 10.95 -22.76 3.42
C ASP A 920 11.25 -22.03 4.75
N PRO A 921 10.31 -22.01 5.71
CA PRO A 921 10.48 -21.29 6.97
C PRO A 921 11.67 -21.79 7.79
N ALA A 922 12.12 -23.04 7.61
CA ALA A 922 13.28 -23.59 8.31
C ALA A 922 14.62 -22.97 7.85
N ARG A 923 14.64 -22.27 6.70
CA ARG A 923 15.83 -21.55 6.22
C ARG A 923 16.04 -20.19 6.87
N PHE A 924 15.03 -19.68 7.60
CA PHE A 924 15.03 -18.33 8.13
C PHE A 924 14.96 -18.37 9.65
N THR A 925 15.93 -17.75 10.32
CA THR A 925 15.98 -17.74 11.79
C THR A 925 15.65 -16.40 12.42
N THR A 926 15.73 -15.25 11.72
CA THR A 926 15.31 -13.90 12.19
C THR A 926 15.55 -12.77 11.14
N GLU A 927 15.43 -13.01 9.82
CA GLU A 927 15.72 -12.00 8.79
C GLU A 927 14.47 -11.52 8.04
N ILE A 928 14.46 -10.24 7.66
CA ILE A 928 13.48 -9.60 6.77
C ILE A 928 13.59 -10.27 5.40
N ILE A 929 12.48 -10.83 4.92
CA ILE A 929 12.41 -11.39 3.58
C ILE A 929 12.28 -10.24 2.56
N GLY A 930 13.32 -9.98 1.77
CA GLY A 930 13.26 -9.05 0.64
C GLY A 930 12.58 -9.67 -0.59
N SER A 931 11.75 -8.89 -1.30
CA SER A 931 10.88 -9.32 -2.41
C SER A 931 11.56 -9.85 -3.69
N GLY A 932 12.89 -10.05 -3.69
CA GLY A 932 13.71 -10.45 -4.84
C GLY A 932 14.56 -11.71 -4.67
N GLU A 933 14.57 -12.36 -3.51
CA GLU A 933 15.33 -13.61 -3.31
C GLU A 933 14.46 -14.84 -3.62
N GLN A 934 15.06 -15.92 -4.13
CA GLN A 934 14.36 -17.19 -4.28
C GLN A 934 14.29 -17.89 -2.91
N LEU A 935 13.18 -17.68 -2.19
CA LEU A 935 12.98 -18.12 -0.80
C LEU A 935 12.52 -19.58 -0.67
N GLY A 936 12.07 -20.15 -1.79
CA GLY A 936 11.50 -21.49 -1.88
C GLY A 936 11.95 -22.24 -3.13
N PRO A 937 11.23 -23.31 -3.52
CA PRO A 937 11.60 -24.16 -4.65
C PRO A 937 11.66 -23.42 -6.00
N TRP A 938 10.95 -22.31 -6.15
CA TRP A 938 10.89 -21.51 -7.38
C TRP A 938 10.57 -20.03 -7.07
N ALA A 939 10.75 -19.15 -8.06
CA ALA A 939 10.52 -17.70 -7.92
C ALA A 939 9.03 -17.35 -7.93
N PRO A 940 8.57 -16.29 -7.23
CA PRO A 940 7.15 -15.95 -7.11
C PRO A 940 6.38 -16.00 -8.43
N PHE A 941 5.26 -16.71 -8.43
CA PHE A 941 4.33 -16.75 -9.56
C PHE A 941 3.45 -15.50 -9.52
N ILE A 942 3.36 -14.78 -10.64
CA ILE A 942 2.68 -13.48 -10.72
C ILE A 942 1.45 -13.62 -11.61
N THR A 943 0.28 -13.27 -11.09
CA THR A 943 -1.00 -13.24 -11.80
C THR A 943 -1.30 -11.85 -12.36
N GLU A 944 -2.25 -11.82 -13.31
CA GLU A 944 -2.69 -10.61 -14.02
C GLU A 944 -3.51 -9.65 -13.14
N SER A 945 -4.06 -10.17 -12.04
CA SER A 945 -4.89 -9.48 -11.05
C SER A 945 -4.69 -10.11 -9.67
N ASP A 946 -5.22 -9.48 -8.63
CA ASP A 946 -5.11 -9.97 -7.25
C ASP A 946 -5.65 -11.39 -7.09
N ILE A 947 -4.91 -12.18 -6.33
CA ILE A 947 -5.31 -13.51 -5.88
C ILE A 947 -6.30 -13.31 -4.74
N THR A 948 -7.51 -13.81 -4.92
CA THR A 948 -8.63 -13.62 -3.99
C THR A 948 -8.92 -14.86 -3.16
N THR A 949 -8.32 -16.00 -3.51
CA THR A 949 -8.51 -17.26 -2.80
C THR A 949 -7.25 -17.68 -2.03
N PRO A 950 -7.39 -18.37 -0.89
CA PRO A 950 -6.30 -19.15 -0.32
C PRO A 950 -5.73 -20.16 -1.34
N PRO A 951 -4.42 -20.43 -1.37
CA PRO A 951 -3.85 -21.46 -2.25
C PRO A 951 -4.35 -22.86 -1.86
N VAL A 952 -4.58 -23.72 -2.86
CA VAL A 952 -4.95 -25.13 -2.67
C VAL A 952 -3.96 -26.03 -3.42
N ILE A 953 -3.32 -26.96 -2.73
CA ILE A 953 -2.31 -27.85 -3.28
C ILE A 953 -2.93 -29.22 -3.53
N ALA A 954 -2.89 -29.73 -4.76
CA ALA A 954 -3.42 -31.04 -5.11
C ALA A 954 -2.71 -31.61 -6.33
N ASP A 955 -2.44 -32.91 -6.33
CA ASP A 955 -1.83 -33.64 -7.47
C ASP A 955 -0.57 -32.98 -8.06
N GLY A 956 0.29 -32.44 -7.20
CA GLY A 956 1.51 -31.74 -7.63
C GLY A 956 1.27 -30.37 -8.26
N LEU A 957 0.09 -29.78 -8.08
CA LEU A 957 -0.28 -28.44 -8.54
C LEU A 957 -0.68 -27.54 -7.36
N VAL A 958 -0.50 -26.23 -7.52
CA VAL A 958 -1.04 -25.17 -6.65
C VAL A 958 -2.13 -24.43 -7.43
N LEU A 959 -3.34 -24.42 -6.90
CA LEU A 959 -4.52 -23.80 -7.48
C LEU A 959 -4.84 -22.49 -6.76
N ILE A 960 -5.11 -21.44 -7.54
CA ILE A 960 -5.49 -20.12 -7.06
C ILE A 960 -6.56 -19.51 -7.96
N GLY A 961 -7.45 -18.72 -7.37
CA GLY A 961 -8.45 -17.89 -8.04
C GLY A 961 -8.12 -16.41 -7.93
N THR A 962 -8.52 -15.63 -8.93
CA THR A 962 -8.27 -14.19 -8.98
C THR A 962 -9.53 -13.34 -9.03
N GLN A 963 -9.37 -12.04 -8.72
CA GLN A 963 -10.44 -11.04 -8.74
C GLN A 963 -11.11 -10.88 -10.13
N GLN A 964 -10.40 -11.25 -11.21
CA GLN A 964 -10.92 -11.20 -12.58
C GLN A 964 -11.46 -12.55 -13.06
N GLY A 965 -11.74 -13.49 -12.16
CA GLY A 965 -12.39 -14.75 -12.52
C GLY A 965 -11.45 -15.79 -13.12
N MET A 966 -10.14 -15.58 -13.03
CA MET A 966 -9.17 -16.56 -13.52
C MET A 966 -8.90 -17.61 -12.45
N VAL A 967 -8.83 -18.86 -12.87
CA VAL A 967 -8.32 -19.97 -12.07
C VAL A 967 -6.99 -20.40 -12.67
N HIS A 968 -5.92 -20.36 -11.88
CA HIS A 968 -4.59 -20.78 -12.30
C HIS A 968 -4.21 -22.08 -11.59
N ALA A 969 -3.55 -22.98 -12.33
CA ALA A 969 -2.85 -24.12 -11.76
C ALA A 969 -1.36 -24.00 -12.05
N ILE A 970 -0.56 -24.05 -10.99
CA ILE A 970 0.87 -23.88 -11.03
C ILE A 970 1.52 -25.21 -10.65
N ASP A 971 2.49 -25.67 -11.42
CA ASP A 971 3.28 -26.85 -11.09
C ASP A 971 4.04 -26.64 -9.77
N LEU A 972 3.77 -27.48 -8.79
CA LEU A 972 4.29 -27.36 -7.42
C LEU A 972 5.83 -27.46 -7.38
N ALA A 973 6.44 -28.21 -8.29
CA ALA A 973 7.87 -28.44 -8.32
C ALA A 973 8.65 -27.31 -9.01
N THR A 974 8.07 -26.70 -10.04
CA THR A 974 8.77 -25.78 -10.96
C THR A 974 8.26 -24.34 -10.90
N GLY A 975 7.06 -24.09 -10.38
CA GLY A 975 6.42 -22.78 -10.39
C GLY A 975 5.89 -22.36 -11.76
N ALA A 976 5.92 -23.25 -12.75
CA ALA A 976 5.39 -22.98 -14.08
C ALA A 976 3.86 -23.09 -14.09
N GLU A 977 3.19 -22.19 -14.80
CA GLU A 977 1.75 -22.34 -15.04
C GLU A 977 1.50 -23.62 -15.85
N ALA A 978 0.81 -24.59 -15.25
CA ALA A 978 0.40 -25.83 -15.90
C ALA A 978 -0.78 -25.58 -16.83
N TRP A 979 -1.80 -24.87 -16.33
CA TRP A 979 -2.96 -24.44 -17.09
C TRP A 979 -3.64 -23.25 -16.41
N ARG A 980 -4.50 -22.57 -17.16
CA ARG A 980 -5.41 -21.56 -16.63
C ARG A 980 -6.78 -21.66 -17.28
N PHE A 981 -7.81 -21.33 -16.50
CA PHE A 981 -9.20 -21.35 -16.92
C PHE A 981 -9.85 -20.00 -16.63
N ASP A 982 -10.46 -19.41 -17.66
CA ASP A 982 -11.24 -18.18 -17.52
C ASP A 982 -12.69 -18.55 -17.18
N ALA A 983 -13.12 -18.26 -15.95
CA ALA A 983 -14.48 -18.51 -15.50
C ALA A 983 -15.52 -17.67 -16.29
N GLY A 984 -15.08 -16.58 -16.93
CA GLY A 984 -15.62 -16.07 -18.19
C GLY A 984 -17.13 -15.88 -18.27
N ILE A 985 -17.79 -15.55 -17.15
CA ILE A 985 -19.24 -15.35 -17.16
C ILE A 985 -19.50 -14.04 -17.90
N ALA A 986 -19.99 -14.15 -19.14
CA ALA A 986 -20.26 -13.05 -20.05
C ALA A 986 -21.40 -12.14 -19.56
N THR A 987 -21.17 -11.42 -18.47
CA THR A 987 -22.05 -10.39 -17.92
C THR A 987 -21.24 -9.13 -17.63
N ASP A 988 -21.88 -7.96 -17.70
CA ASP A 988 -21.27 -6.63 -17.57
C ASP A 988 -20.70 -6.31 -16.16
N ASP A 989 -20.55 -7.31 -15.27
CA ASP A 989 -20.09 -7.18 -13.88
C ASP A 989 -18.78 -7.97 -13.65
N ILE A 990 -17.89 -7.46 -12.80
CA ILE A 990 -16.65 -8.14 -12.38
C ILE A 990 -17.00 -9.39 -11.57
N VAL A 991 -16.58 -10.56 -12.04
CA VAL A 991 -16.80 -11.86 -11.38
C VAL A 991 -15.50 -12.32 -10.74
N SER A 992 -15.36 -12.10 -9.44
CA SER A 992 -14.21 -12.57 -8.63
C SER A 992 -14.40 -14.03 -8.26
N ILE A 993 -13.31 -14.80 -8.17
CA ILE A 993 -13.33 -16.12 -7.53
C ILE A 993 -13.20 -15.90 -6.02
N ASP A 994 -14.26 -16.17 -5.25
CA ASP A 994 -14.31 -15.81 -3.83
C ASP A 994 -14.11 -17.00 -2.89
N GLY A 995 -14.34 -18.23 -3.36
CA GLY A 995 -14.08 -19.45 -2.59
C GLY A 995 -12.82 -20.17 -3.04
N ALA A 996 -12.12 -20.81 -2.10
CA ALA A 996 -10.99 -21.68 -2.34
C ALA A 996 -11.38 -22.80 -3.34
N PRO A 997 -10.54 -23.08 -4.36
CA PRO A 997 -10.82 -24.14 -5.32
C PRO A 997 -11.01 -25.50 -4.64
N LEU A 998 -12.17 -26.11 -4.80
CA LEU A 998 -12.45 -27.44 -4.29
C LEU A 998 -12.02 -28.47 -5.34
N VAL A 999 -10.97 -29.23 -5.03
CA VAL A 999 -10.51 -30.32 -5.89
C VAL A 999 -11.20 -31.60 -5.49
N ILE A 1000 -12.01 -32.12 -6.41
CA ILE A 1000 -12.59 -33.46 -6.35
C ILE A 1000 -12.07 -34.26 -7.53
N LYS A 1001 -12.07 -35.59 -7.43
CA LYS A 1001 -11.50 -36.45 -8.48
C LYS A 1001 -12.01 -36.05 -9.88
N ASN A 1002 -11.08 -35.62 -10.75
CA ASN A 1002 -11.32 -35.20 -12.14
C ASN A 1002 -12.16 -33.93 -12.32
N ALA A 1003 -12.36 -33.12 -11.26
CA ALA A 1003 -12.98 -31.80 -11.37
C ALA A 1003 -12.44 -30.78 -10.35
N VAL A 1004 -12.34 -29.52 -10.78
CA VAL A 1004 -12.11 -28.37 -9.88
C VAL A 1004 -13.40 -27.57 -9.80
N ILE A 1005 -13.94 -27.40 -8.60
CA ILE A 1005 -15.13 -26.60 -8.34
C ILE A 1005 -14.71 -25.24 -7.78
N VAL A 1006 -15.24 -24.17 -8.37
CA VAL A 1006 -15.01 -22.80 -7.91
C VAL A 1006 -16.33 -22.05 -7.75
N THR A 1007 -16.37 -21.13 -6.79
CA THR A 1007 -17.50 -20.23 -6.54
C THR A 1007 -17.11 -18.80 -6.87
N THR A 1008 -18.08 -18.00 -7.30
CA THR A 1008 -17.84 -16.62 -7.72
C THR A 1008 -18.65 -15.59 -6.94
N SER A 1009 -18.14 -14.36 -6.90
CA SER A 1009 -18.82 -13.18 -6.35
C SER A 1009 -20.19 -12.91 -6.99
N GLY A 1010 -20.43 -13.43 -8.20
CA GLY A 1010 -21.71 -13.33 -8.89
C GLY A 1010 -22.74 -14.38 -8.46
N GLY A 1011 -22.41 -15.23 -7.47
CA GLY A 1011 -23.26 -16.34 -7.02
C GLY A 1011 -23.26 -17.53 -7.99
N HIS A 1012 -22.22 -17.68 -8.81
CA HIS A 1012 -22.10 -18.83 -9.70
C HIS A 1012 -21.22 -19.91 -9.09
N ILE A 1013 -21.52 -21.15 -9.45
CA ILE A 1013 -20.72 -22.32 -9.16
C ILE A 1013 -20.34 -23.00 -10.48
N ILE A 1014 -19.07 -23.35 -10.61
CA ILE A 1014 -18.49 -23.83 -11.86
C ILE A 1014 -17.71 -25.11 -11.56
N ALA A 1015 -17.98 -26.17 -12.32
CA ALA A 1015 -17.16 -27.38 -12.31
C ALA A 1015 -16.31 -27.44 -13.58
N ILE A 1016 -15.00 -27.33 -13.40
CA ILE A 1016 -13.98 -27.44 -14.44
C ILE A 1016 -13.54 -28.90 -14.54
N GLY A 1017 -13.41 -29.43 -15.75
CA GLY A 1017 -13.25 -30.87 -16.00
C GLY A 1017 -12.41 -31.23 -17.21
N THR A 1018 -12.24 -32.53 -17.44
CA THR A 1018 -11.49 -33.12 -18.56
C THR A 1018 -12.42 -33.82 -19.56
N ASP A 1019 -11.98 -33.98 -20.81
CA ASP A 1019 -12.72 -34.69 -21.86
C ASP A 1019 -12.56 -36.22 -21.81
N ASP A 1020 -11.60 -36.72 -21.01
CA ASP A 1020 -11.42 -38.15 -20.68
C ASP A 1020 -11.55 -38.42 -19.16
N PRO A 1021 -12.77 -38.56 -18.62
CA PRO A 1021 -12.99 -38.70 -17.18
C PRO A 1021 -12.74 -40.11 -16.61
N GLN A 1022 -12.23 -41.08 -17.40
CA GLN A 1022 -12.12 -42.51 -16.99
C GLN A 1022 -10.95 -42.83 -16.06
#